data_AF-A0A941XWQ2-F1
#
_entry.id   AF-A0A941XWQ2-F1
#
_cell.length_a   1.000
_cell.length_b   1.000
_cell.length_c   1.000
_cell.angle_alpha   90.00
_cell.angle_beta   90.00
_cell.angle_gamma   90.00
#
_symmetry.space_group_name_H-M   'P 1'
#
loop_
_entity.id
_entity.type
_entity.pdbx_description
1 polymer ?
#
loop_
_entity_poly.entity_id
_entity_poly.type
_entity_poly.pdbx_seq_one_letter_code
_entity_poly.pdbx_strand_id
1 'polypeptide(L)'
;MNRDAFMRNAMLFLLAAFVFSAFSACAAPVFNTISCDAASPYFHVLTDALPEYEISPGSIGYPAERFRESVAVELFDFQAEGMLQSKPTYYWYPHYAATVVIAVDRSLTQAPISGWNSLRVAGEPIMFAAEGDAFFRHCFAAVSYGLDGNAFSLNNALLLFEALAQQGLLTEDSAAPIQICFDYQAAAQIQAGRALEVIVPAEGTLSFMRGLLSHRELPLAGDMEAALIKQGFRLADGRCSSGLYPVDASYQRAHTLEDYGQLNRATEEVAARYRREVLHERLYTTTDGREHILAAMATIIIVIVWAGFTISRALGKTVRRTVLIAALLMVLWILLRAIKWQFPEASTLNRYCWYCYYIFQLGLPVVLLRITLALGTSGDAPSPIWWKACFLVNFAFLLLVLTNDFHMLVFRLDPSAPDWSSNYGYGIGYVLLLGTNICCVLAAIVLLLLKCRKNPRKYGLLFPIGFCAALIAYGLLYVFRIPFAWKGDFTLTAIILALLFLESSMQTGLIPMNSNYPALFTHSALSMSIVSPTGAPMLSSAPVAALPVLEHTPDYSLPFRMLIGPNLQLSGMPITGGAVVWQEDLSKLHALQNGLKCVVESLEQSNRLLLHEHTLREQAEALRARQHIYDDLETAIRRELTRAAAILQKLRGKSLDDASATMLCLLLCYCKRRSNLLFQQKQAAAFSMRELAAYLDELGQCVEHSGLTVAVRAIPSADLPPDAAARFYEFLFQGICHGLEHKWAVLICNISVLPENRLVMRLLSEEPFDAFAERFASPWDMRFSHDGFLYEASLALGREELHHV
;
A
#
# COMPACT_ATOMS: atom_id res chain seq x y z
N MET A 1 8.56 -16.52 -2.94
CA MET A 1 7.82 -16.72 -4.22
C MET A 1 7.46 -15.35 -4.78
N ASN A 2 8.03 -15.00 -5.94
CA ASN A 2 8.02 -13.64 -6.45
C ASN A 2 6.59 -13.24 -6.87
N ARG A 3 6.03 -12.22 -6.23
CA ARG A 3 4.61 -11.83 -6.37
C ARG A 3 4.27 -11.36 -7.79
N ASP A 4 5.27 -10.94 -8.55
CA ASP A 4 5.17 -10.61 -9.97
C ASP A 4 5.06 -11.86 -10.85
N ALA A 5 5.64 -12.99 -10.44
CA ALA A 5 5.46 -14.28 -11.11
C ALA A 5 4.04 -14.82 -10.93
N PHE A 6 3.40 -14.57 -9.77
CA PHE A 6 2.00 -14.95 -9.56
C PHE A 6 1.05 -14.15 -10.46
N MET A 7 1.27 -12.84 -10.62
CA MET A 7 0.44 -12.02 -11.52
C MET A 7 0.66 -12.39 -13.00
N ARG A 8 1.90 -12.64 -13.41
CA ARG A 8 2.21 -13.13 -14.76
C ARG A 8 1.58 -14.50 -15.02
N ASN A 9 1.65 -15.40 -14.04
CA ASN A 9 1.06 -16.73 -14.12
C ASN A 9 -0.47 -16.67 -14.06
N ALA A 10 -1.08 -15.75 -13.31
CA ALA A 10 -2.53 -15.55 -13.30
C ALA A 10 -3.04 -14.97 -14.63
N MET A 11 -2.28 -14.08 -15.26
CA MET A 11 -2.61 -13.56 -16.59
C MET A 11 -2.43 -14.64 -17.68
N LEU A 12 -1.38 -15.45 -17.59
CA LEU A 12 -1.19 -16.64 -18.43
C LEU A 12 -2.25 -17.72 -18.17
N PHE A 13 -2.72 -17.86 -16.93
CA PHE A 13 -3.77 -18.82 -16.57
C PHE A 13 -5.14 -18.34 -17.02
N LEU A 14 -5.42 -17.04 -17.02
CA LEU A 14 -6.62 -16.46 -17.64
C LEU A 14 -6.58 -16.56 -19.17
N LEU A 15 -5.41 -16.35 -19.78
CA LEU A 15 -5.20 -16.57 -21.21
C LEU A 15 -5.35 -18.06 -21.57
N ALA A 16 -4.83 -18.96 -20.74
CA ALA A 16 -4.94 -20.40 -20.91
C ALA A 16 -6.36 -20.91 -20.64
N ALA A 17 -7.07 -20.35 -19.66
CA ALA A 17 -8.48 -20.64 -19.39
C ALA A 17 -9.39 -20.13 -20.52
N PHE A 18 -9.03 -19.01 -21.16
CA PHE A 18 -9.69 -18.52 -22.38
C PHE A 18 -9.48 -19.48 -23.55
N VAL A 19 -8.24 -19.96 -23.76
CA VAL A 19 -7.94 -20.99 -24.77
C VAL A 19 -8.64 -22.32 -24.44
N PHE A 20 -8.75 -22.71 -23.15
CA PHE A 20 -9.43 -23.95 -22.75
C PHE A 20 -10.97 -23.86 -22.87
N SER A 21 -11.56 -22.69 -22.63
CA SER A 21 -13.00 -22.46 -22.84
C SER A 21 -13.39 -22.46 -24.32
N ALA A 22 -12.45 -22.17 -25.22
CA ALA A 22 -12.63 -22.29 -26.67
C ALA A 22 -12.49 -23.74 -27.19
N PHE A 23 -12.04 -24.68 -26.37
CA PHE A 23 -11.79 -26.08 -26.74
C PHE A 23 -12.61 -27.12 -25.94
N SER A 24 -13.80 -26.76 -25.48
CA SER A 24 -14.76 -27.77 -25.00
C SER A 24 -15.54 -28.35 -26.19
N ALA A 25 -14.85 -29.14 -27.02
CA ALA A 25 -15.50 -30.05 -27.94
C ALA A 25 -15.98 -31.27 -27.13
N CYS A 26 -17.23 -31.22 -26.69
CA CYS A 26 -17.90 -32.40 -26.17
C CYS A 26 -18.09 -33.37 -27.33
N ALA A 27 -17.46 -34.55 -27.27
CA ALA A 27 -17.65 -35.61 -28.23
C ALA A 27 -19.12 -36.09 -28.13
N ALA A 28 -19.92 -35.78 -29.13
CA ALA A 28 -21.28 -36.31 -29.27
C ALA A 28 -21.23 -37.65 -30.04
N PRO A 29 -22.14 -38.60 -29.73
CA PRO A 29 -22.23 -39.86 -30.45
C PRO A 29 -22.68 -39.63 -31.89
N VAL A 30 -21.99 -40.27 -32.84
CA VAL A 30 -22.34 -40.23 -34.27
C VAL A 30 -23.59 -41.08 -34.48
N PHE A 31 -24.73 -40.45 -34.73
CA PHE A 31 -25.93 -41.13 -35.22
C PHE A 31 -25.85 -41.27 -36.75
N ASN A 32 -26.50 -42.30 -37.30
CA ASN A 32 -26.64 -42.55 -38.75
C ASN A 32 -27.70 -41.60 -39.34
N THR A 33 -27.52 -40.31 -39.11
CA THR A 33 -28.50 -39.25 -39.39
C THR A 33 -28.06 -38.36 -40.54
N ILE A 34 -29.00 -37.90 -41.35
CA ILE A 34 -28.79 -36.89 -42.38
C ILE A 34 -29.55 -35.64 -41.99
N SER A 35 -28.86 -34.50 -41.97
CA SER A 35 -29.46 -33.21 -41.60
C SER A 35 -29.86 -32.44 -42.86
N CYS A 36 -31.17 -32.24 -43.05
CA CYS A 36 -31.73 -31.39 -44.12
C CYS A 36 -32.77 -30.40 -43.55
N ASP A 37 -33.21 -29.44 -44.37
CA ASP A 37 -34.23 -28.48 -43.94
C ASP A 37 -35.62 -29.12 -43.86
N ALA A 38 -36.24 -29.09 -42.67
CA ALA A 38 -37.51 -29.75 -42.35
C ALA A 38 -38.68 -29.27 -43.22
N ALA A 39 -38.64 -27.98 -43.61
CA ALA A 39 -39.70 -27.34 -44.39
C ALA A 39 -39.51 -27.52 -45.90
N SER A 40 -38.43 -28.17 -46.34
CA SER A 40 -38.13 -28.37 -47.74
C SER A 40 -38.78 -29.66 -48.29
N PRO A 41 -39.38 -29.62 -49.50
CA PRO A 41 -39.82 -30.84 -50.21
C PRO A 41 -38.69 -31.87 -50.42
N TYR A 42 -37.43 -31.44 -50.25
CA TYR A 42 -36.24 -32.26 -50.30
C TYR A 42 -36.15 -33.30 -49.17
N PHE A 43 -36.76 -33.03 -48.00
CA PHE A 43 -36.86 -34.00 -46.90
C PHE A 43 -37.50 -35.32 -47.36
N HIS A 44 -38.57 -35.23 -48.16
CA HIS A 44 -39.27 -36.38 -48.71
C HIS A 44 -38.43 -37.14 -49.74
N VAL A 45 -37.69 -36.42 -50.60
CA VAL A 45 -36.79 -37.03 -51.60
C VAL A 45 -35.72 -37.87 -50.91
N LEU A 46 -35.10 -37.32 -49.87
CA LEU A 46 -34.06 -38.01 -49.12
C LEU A 46 -34.59 -39.25 -48.40
N THR A 47 -35.82 -39.19 -47.88
CA THR A 47 -36.44 -40.31 -47.15
C THR A 47 -36.61 -41.54 -48.05
N ASP A 48 -36.98 -41.30 -49.31
CA ASP A 48 -37.17 -42.36 -50.30
C ASP A 48 -35.84 -42.91 -50.83
N ALA A 49 -34.82 -42.06 -50.98
CA ALA A 49 -33.56 -42.40 -51.61
C ALA A 49 -32.49 -43.00 -50.67
N LEU A 50 -32.61 -42.74 -49.36
CA LEU A 50 -31.65 -43.19 -48.34
C LEU A 50 -32.39 -43.82 -47.14
N PRO A 51 -33.08 -44.96 -47.34
CA PRO A 51 -33.92 -45.59 -46.30
C PRO A 51 -33.14 -46.13 -45.10
N GLU A 52 -31.82 -46.27 -45.22
CA GLU A 52 -30.93 -46.74 -44.14
C GLU A 52 -30.50 -45.61 -43.17
N TYR A 53 -30.85 -44.36 -43.48
CA TYR A 53 -30.47 -43.19 -42.69
C TYR A 53 -31.70 -42.50 -42.11
N GLU A 54 -31.60 -42.05 -40.86
CA GLU A 54 -32.65 -41.27 -40.23
C GLU A 54 -32.50 -39.79 -40.62
N ILE A 55 -33.54 -39.19 -41.21
CA ILE A 55 -33.46 -37.80 -41.65
C ILE A 55 -33.96 -36.92 -40.53
N SER A 56 -33.04 -36.13 -39.99
CA SER A 56 -33.34 -35.18 -38.93
C SER A 56 -33.58 -33.79 -39.54
N PRO A 57 -34.64 -33.09 -39.12
CA PRO A 57 -34.77 -31.67 -39.40
C PRO A 57 -33.58 -30.94 -38.74
N GLY A 58 -32.63 -30.50 -39.56
CA GLY A 58 -31.39 -29.92 -39.07
C GLY A 58 -31.67 -28.65 -38.27
N SER A 59 -31.04 -28.50 -37.10
CA SER A 59 -31.04 -27.25 -36.36
C SER A 59 -30.40 -26.14 -37.20
N ILE A 60 -30.99 -24.94 -37.19
CA ILE A 60 -30.43 -23.73 -37.82
C ILE A 60 -29.05 -23.48 -37.18
N GLY A 61 -27.97 -23.60 -37.96
CA GLY A 61 -26.60 -23.51 -37.44
C GLY A 61 -25.54 -23.64 -38.54
N TYR A 62 -24.27 -23.45 -38.17
CA TYR A 62 -23.17 -23.55 -39.14
C TYR A 62 -23.05 -24.98 -39.69
N PRO A 63 -22.65 -25.18 -40.97
CA PRO A 63 -22.47 -26.49 -41.56
C PRO A 63 -21.66 -27.47 -40.68
N ALA A 64 -20.59 -26.96 -40.05
CA ALA A 64 -19.73 -27.73 -39.15
C ALA A 64 -20.40 -28.18 -37.84
N GLU A 65 -21.40 -27.46 -37.34
CA GLU A 65 -22.19 -27.86 -36.18
C GLU A 65 -23.17 -28.96 -36.56
N ARG A 66 -23.82 -28.84 -37.72
CA ARG A 66 -24.74 -29.86 -38.26
C ARG A 66 -24.01 -31.20 -38.47
N PHE A 67 -22.74 -31.18 -38.89
CA PHE A 67 -21.90 -32.38 -38.98
C PHE A 67 -21.52 -33.03 -37.64
N ARG A 68 -21.65 -32.35 -36.49
CA ARG A 68 -21.39 -33.00 -35.19
C ARG A 68 -22.43 -34.07 -34.86
N GLU A 69 -23.63 -33.94 -35.43
CA GLU A 69 -24.79 -34.76 -35.12
C GLU A 69 -25.31 -35.51 -36.35
N SER A 70 -24.62 -35.45 -37.50
CA SER A 70 -25.04 -36.09 -38.75
C SER A 70 -23.88 -36.55 -39.62
N VAL A 71 -24.12 -37.60 -40.40
CA VAL A 71 -23.16 -38.19 -41.37
C VAL A 71 -23.07 -37.33 -42.63
N ALA A 72 -24.21 -36.79 -43.06
CA ALA A 72 -24.31 -35.91 -44.22
C ALA A 72 -25.22 -34.71 -43.93
N VAL A 73 -24.88 -33.57 -44.54
CA VAL A 73 -25.58 -32.30 -44.36
C VAL A 73 -25.96 -31.74 -45.73
N GLU A 74 -27.20 -31.27 -45.85
CA GLU A 74 -27.63 -30.50 -47.01
C GLU A 74 -27.01 -29.09 -46.98
N LEU A 75 -26.28 -28.76 -48.05
CA LEU A 75 -25.53 -27.51 -48.21
C LEU A 75 -25.65 -26.97 -49.64
N PHE A 76 -25.23 -25.73 -49.83
CA PHE A 76 -24.91 -25.19 -51.15
C PHE A 76 -23.45 -25.50 -51.54
N ASP A 77 -23.16 -25.51 -52.84
CA ASP A 77 -21.83 -25.71 -53.42
C ASP A 77 -20.75 -24.80 -52.84
N PHE A 78 -21.02 -23.51 -52.66
CA PHE A 78 -20.07 -22.58 -52.06
C PHE A 78 -19.73 -22.91 -50.61
N GLN A 79 -20.66 -23.51 -49.86
CA GLN A 79 -20.43 -23.98 -48.49
C GLN A 79 -19.65 -25.30 -48.50
N ALA A 80 -19.97 -26.17 -49.46
CA ALA A 80 -19.30 -27.44 -49.64
C ALA A 80 -17.85 -27.27 -50.06
N GLU A 81 -17.55 -26.33 -50.97
CA GLU A 81 -16.20 -26.08 -51.46
C GLU A 81 -15.26 -25.65 -50.34
N GLY A 82 -15.69 -24.73 -49.46
CA GLY A 82 -14.89 -24.34 -48.29
C GLY A 82 -14.54 -25.52 -47.38
N MET A 83 -15.45 -26.49 -47.24
CA MET A 83 -15.21 -27.70 -46.45
C MET A 83 -14.32 -28.71 -47.18
N LEU A 84 -14.53 -28.91 -48.50
CA LEU A 84 -13.70 -29.76 -49.36
C LEU A 84 -12.24 -29.30 -49.40
N GLN A 85 -12.01 -27.98 -49.45
CA GLN A 85 -10.67 -27.38 -49.37
C GLN A 85 -10.03 -27.59 -47.99
N SER A 86 -10.82 -27.61 -46.92
CA SER A 86 -10.32 -27.76 -45.54
C SER A 86 -9.90 -29.20 -45.18
N LYS A 87 -10.60 -30.21 -45.74
CA LYS A 87 -10.30 -31.64 -45.53
C LYS A 87 -10.70 -32.45 -46.79
N PRO A 88 -9.79 -33.22 -47.39
CA PRO A 88 -10.06 -33.97 -48.63
C PRO A 88 -10.86 -35.27 -48.45
N THR A 89 -11.45 -35.53 -47.28
CA THR A 89 -12.19 -36.76 -46.96
C THR A 89 -13.72 -36.62 -47.07
N TYR A 90 -14.21 -35.50 -47.59
CA TYR A 90 -15.64 -35.29 -47.82
C TYR A 90 -16.05 -35.68 -49.24
N TYR A 91 -17.27 -36.21 -49.37
CA TYR A 91 -17.91 -36.54 -50.64
C TYR A 91 -19.04 -35.53 -50.90
N TRP A 92 -19.01 -34.86 -52.05
CA TRP A 92 -20.01 -33.87 -52.45
C TRP A 92 -20.92 -34.43 -53.55
N TYR A 93 -22.23 -34.40 -53.30
CA TYR A 93 -23.27 -34.88 -54.20
C TYR A 93 -24.20 -33.71 -54.59
N PRO A 94 -23.93 -33.00 -55.69
CA PRO A 94 -24.81 -31.93 -56.17
C PRO A 94 -26.08 -32.54 -56.78
N HIS A 95 -27.26 -32.06 -56.38
CA HIS A 95 -28.53 -32.67 -56.73
C HIS A 95 -29.43 -31.74 -57.54
N TYR A 96 -29.57 -30.47 -57.16
CA TYR A 96 -30.47 -29.54 -57.84
C TYR A 96 -29.90 -28.12 -57.88
N ALA A 97 -30.33 -27.34 -58.87
CA ALA A 97 -29.99 -25.93 -59.00
C ALA A 97 -30.99 -25.09 -58.21
N ALA A 98 -30.47 -24.07 -57.51
CA ALA A 98 -31.24 -23.10 -56.75
C ALA A 98 -30.88 -21.70 -57.25
N THR A 99 -31.81 -21.09 -58.00
CA THR A 99 -31.62 -19.76 -58.59
C THR A 99 -32.42 -18.73 -57.81
N VAL A 100 -31.83 -17.57 -57.49
CA VAL A 100 -32.57 -16.48 -56.85
C VAL A 100 -33.44 -15.78 -57.91
N VAL A 101 -34.73 -15.65 -57.62
CA VAL A 101 -35.75 -15.14 -58.56
C VAL A 101 -36.69 -14.17 -57.84
N ILE A 102 -37.50 -13.47 -58.64
CA ILE A 102 -38.61 -12.67 -58.13
C ILE A 102 -39.90 -13.48 -58.35
N ALA A 103 -40.56 -13.89 -57.28
CA ALA A 103 -41.87 -14.53 -57.35
C ALA A 103 -42.96 -13.47 -57.17
N VAL A 104 -43.89 -13.38 -58.12
CA VAL A 104 -44.96 -12.38 -58.13
C VAL A 104 -46.31 -13.07 -58.07
N ASP A 105 -47.08 -12.79 -57.04
CA ASP A 105 -48.44 -13.29 -56.93
C ASP A 105 -49.38 -12.51 -57.83
N ARG A 106 -49.74 -13.10 -58.96
CA ARG A 106 -50.60 -12.48 -59.97
C ARG A 106 -52.06 -12.40 -59.53
N SER A 107 -52.44 -13.05 -58.43
CA SER A 107 -53.75 -12.83 -57.83
C SER A 107 -53.81 -11.52 -57.03
N LEU A 108 -52.66 -11.03 -56.54
CA LEU A 108 -52.56 -9.86 -55.67
C LEU A 108 -52.08 -8.60 -56.40
N THR A 109 -51.14 -8.73 -57.35
CA THR A 109 -50.61 -7.58 -58.09
C THR A 109 -50.44 -7.85 -59.59
N GLN A 110 -50.66 -6.80 -60.38
CA GLN A 110 -50.46 -6.79 -61.84
C GLN A 110 -49.30 -5.88 -62.24
N ALA A 111 -48.42 -5.52 -61.29
CA ALA A 111 -47.25 -4.69 -61.56
C ALA A 111 -46.35 -5.33 -62.64
N PRO A 112 -45.89 -4.56 -63.64
CA PRO A 112 -45.00 -5.04 -64.68
C PRO A 112 -43.57 -5.17 -64.13
N ILE A 113 -43.28 -6.33 -63.53
CA ILE A 113 -41.97 -6.66 -62.97
C ILE A 113 -41.18 -7.43 -64.02
N SER A 114 -39.96 -6.97 -64.33
CA SER A 114 -39.05 -7.61 -65.28
C SER A 114 -37.68 -7.91 -64.70
N GLY A 115 -37.36 -7.36 -63.52
CA GLY A 115 -36.02 -7.41 -62.94
C GLY A 115 -35.86 -6.58 -61.67
N TRP A 116 -34.63 -6.48 -61.17
CA TRP A 116 -34.33 -5.85 -59.87
C TRP A 116 -34.70 -4.37 -59.83
N ASN A 117 -34.44 -3.61 -60.90
CA ASN A 117 -34.75 -2.18 -60.94
C ASN A 117 -36.27 -1.90 -60.97
N SER A 118 -37.05 -2.84 -61.51
CA SER A 118 -38.51 -2.70 -61.58
C SER A 118 -39.18 -2.78 -60.20
N LEU A 119 -38.53 -3.39 -59.21
CA LEU A 119 -39.00 -3.46 -57.83
C LEU A 119 -39.19 -2.08 -57.20
N ARG A 120 -38.31 -1.13 -57.53
CA ARG A 120 -38.38 0.25 -57.04
C ARG A 120 -39.61 1.00 -57.56
N VAL A 121 -40.08 0.65 -58.75
CA VAL A 121 -41.18 1.33 -59.43
C VAL A 121 -42.51 0.62 -59.17
N ALA A 122 -42.48 -0.65 -58.76
CA ALA A 122 -43.67 -1.45 -58.52
C ALA A 122 -44.57 -0.85 -57.42
N GLY A 123 -44.00 -0.27 -56.36
CA GLY A 123 -44.76 0.39 -55.29
C GLY A 123 -45.54 -0.58 -54.39
N GLU A 124 -45.24 -1.87 -54.45
CA GLU A 124 -45.94 -2.96 -53.75
C GLU A 124 -45.06 -3.54 -52.63
N PRO A 125 -45.64 -4.15 -51.58
CA PRO A 125 -44.87 -4.80 -50.53
C PRO A 125 -44.04 -5.97 -51.08
N ILE A 126 -42.76 -6.00 -50.73
CA ILE A 126 -41.78 -7.01 -51.14
C ILE A 126 -41.33 -7.77 -49.90
N MET A 127 -41.55 -9.08 -49.93
CA MET A 127 -40.98 -10.00 -48.97
C MET A 127 -39.50 -10.19 -49.27
N PHE A 128 -38.66 -9.88 -48.28
CA PHE A 128 -37.25 -10.18 -48.28
C PHE A 128 -36.90 -11.00 -47.04
N ALA A 129 -36.00 -11.96 -47.20
CA ALA A 129 -35.58 -12.83 -46.11
C ALA A 129 -35.10 -12.01 -44.92
N ALA A 130 -35.45 -12.43 -43.69
CA ALA A 130 -34.94 -11.83 -42.47
C ALA A 130 -33.42 -12.03 -42.39
N GLU A 131 -32.69 -11.12 -41.75
CA GLU A 131 -31.21 -11.21 -41.69
C GLU A 131 -30.68 -12.50 -41.04
N GLY A 132 -31.45 -13.07 -40.11
CA GLY A 132 -31.14 -14.35 -39.46
C GLY A 132 -31.41 -15.58 -40.31
N ASP A 133 -32.05 -15.40 -41.48
CA ASP A 133 -32.32 -16.48 -42.42
C ASP A 133 -31.03 -16.89 -43.15
N ALA A 134 -30.85 -18.20 -43.34
CA ALA A 134 -29.69 -18.78 -44.02
C ALA A 134 -29.56 -18.26 -45.47
N PHE A 135 -30.67 -17.77 -46.04
CA PHE A 135 -30.75 -17.34 -47.43
C PHE A 135 -30.51 -15.83 -47.65
N PHE A 136 -30.62 -15.00 -46.61
CA PHE A 136 -30.53 -13.52 -46.70
C PHE A 136 -29.31 -13.04 -47.49
N ARG A 137 -28.12 -13.54 -47.11
CA ARG A 137 -26.86 -13.14 -47.75
C ARG A 137 -26.82 -13.49 -49.24
N HIS A 138 -27.38 -14.65 -49.61
CA HIS A 138 -27.34 -15.18 -50.97
C HIS A 138 -28.35 -14.47 -51.87
N CYS A 139 -29.56 -14.20 -51.36
CA CYS A 139 -30.54 -13.38 -52.06
C CYS A 139 -30.01 -11.95 -52.26
N PHE A 140 -29.38 -11.36 -51.25
CA PHE A 140 -28.75 -10.05 -51.38
C PHE A 140 -27.60 -10.05 -52.41
N ALA A 141 -26.79 -11.11 -52.41
CA ALA A 141 -25.69 -11.26 -53.36
C ALA A 141 -26.19 -11.37 -54.80
N ALA A 142 -27.31 -12.05 -55.04
CA ALA A 142 -27.90 -12.17 -56.36
C ALA A 142 -28.43 -10.82 -56.88
N VAL A 143 -29.03 -10.01 -56.00
CA VAL A 143 -29.44 -8.63 -56.34
C VAL A 143 -28.22 -7.77 -56.65
N SER A 144 -27.17 -7.85 -55.82
CA SER A 144 -25.89 -7.16 -56.04
C SER A 144 -25.26 -7.55 -57.37
N TYR A 145 -25.21 -8.84 -57.70
CA TYR A 145 -24.71 -9.32 -58.98
C TYR A 145 -25.53 -8.82 -60.16
N GLY A 146 -26.86 -8.86 -60.07
CA GLY A 146 -27.71 -8.38 -61.16
C GLY A 146 -27.54 -6.88 -61.43
N LEU A 147 -27.29 -6.07 -60.40
CA LEU A 147 -27.13 -4.61 -60.56
C LEU A 147 -25.70 -4.19 -60.92
N ASP A 148 -24.69 -4.89 -60.39
CA ASP A 148 -23.27 -4.49 -60.51
C ASP A 148 -22.41 -5.47 -61.33
N GLY A 149 -22.99 -6.56 -61.80
CA GLY A 149 -22.30 -7.62 -62.55
C GLY A 149 -21.15 -8.24 -61.76
N ASN A 150 -20.08 -8.61 -62.48
CA ASN A 150 -18.88 -9.27 -61.92
C ASN A 150 -18.10 -8.42 -60.90
N ALA A 151 -18.45 -7.13 -60.72
CA ALA A 151 -17.85 -6.29 -59.69
C ALA A 151 -18.34 -6.64 -58.27
N PHE A 152 -19.54 -7.23 -58.14
CA PHE A 152 -20.16 -7.59 -56.84
C PHE A 152 -20.14 -6.44 -55.83
N SER A 153 -20.45 -5.22 -56.28
CA SER A 153 -20.56 -4.07 -55.38
C SER A 153 -21.84 -4.18 -54.55
N LEU A 154 -21.79 -3.87 -53.25
CA LEU A 154 -23.01 -3.82 -52.44
C LEU A 154 -23.79 -2.52 -52.62
N ASN A 155 -23.22 -1.50 -53.26
CA ASN A 155 -23.72 -0.13 -53.19
C ASN A 155 -25.07 0.04 -53.90
N ASN A 156 -25.22 -0.47 -55.12
CA ASN A 156 -26.48 -0.31 -55.87
C ASN A 156 -27.60 -1.17 -55.28
N ALA A 157 -27.28 -2.35 -54.77
CA ALA A 157 -28.24 -3.17 -54.02
C ALA A 157 -28.67 -2.46 -52.73
N LEU A 158 -27.75 -1.90 -51.94
CA LEU A 158 -28.07 -1.16 -50.71
C LEU A 158 -28.93 0.07 -51.01
N LEU A 159 -28.64 0.83 -52.06
CA LEU A 159 -29.48 1.97 -52.48
C LEU A 159 -30.89 1.54 -52.90
N LEU A 160 -31.03 0.39 -53.57
CA LEU A 160 -32.33 -0.18 -53.92
C LEU A 160 -33.11 -0.54 -52.66
N PHE A 161 -32.50 -1.30 -51.75
CA PHE A 161 -33.15 -1.70 -50.50
C PHE A 161 -33.44 -0.52 -49.57
N GLU A 162 -32.55 0.49 -49.48
CA GLU A 162 -32.80 1.72 -48.73
C GLU A 162 -34.01 2.47 -49.28
N ALA A 163 -34.14 2.60 -50.61
CA ALA A 163 -35.30 3.23 -51.23
C ALA A 163 -36.60 2.46 -50.91
N LEU A 164 -36.57 1.13 -50.94
CA LEU A 164 -37.72 0.29 -50.59
C LEU A 164 -38.07 0.39 -49.09
N ALA A 165 -37.06 0.45 -48.21
CA ALA A 165 -37.25 0.63 -46.77
C ALA A 165 -37.87 1.99 -46.44
N GLN A 166 -37.38 3.07 -47.04
CA GLN A 166 -37.91 4.43 -46.85
C GLN A 166 -39.36 4.57 -47.32
N GLN A 167 -39.77 3.77 -48.31
CA GLN A 167 -41.15 3.70 -48.79
C GLN A 167 -42.04 2.76 -47.95
N GLY A 168 -41.48 2.04 -46.97
CA GLY A 168 -42.22 1.08 -46.15
C GLY A 168 -42.65 -0.18 -46.90
N LEU A 169 -41.98 -0.52 -48.01
CA LEU A 169 -42.34 -1.64 -48.88
C LEU A 169 -41.65 -2.95 -48.50
N LEU A 170 -40.61 -2.94 -47.66
CA LEU A 170 -39.96 -4.18 -47.21
C LEU A 170 -40.73 -4.82 -46.06
N THR A 171 -41.03 -6.11 -46.20
CA THR A 171 -41.72 -6.91 -45.17
C THR A 171 -41.08 -8.29 -45.05
N GLU A 172 -41.26 -8.92 -43.89
CA GLU A 172 -40.91 -10.33 -43.66
C GLU A 172 -42.12 -11.26 -43.85
N ASP A 173 -43.29 -10.70 -44.19
CA ASP A 173 -44.53 -11.45 -44.37
C ASP A 173 -44.51 -12.26 -45.68
N SER A 174 -44.64 -13.59 -45.57
CA SER A 174 -44.72 -14.50 -46.71
C SER A 174 -46.00 -14.32 -47.54
N ALA A 175 -47.00 -13.60 -47.03
CA ALA A 175 -48.20 -13.23 -47.78
C ALA A 175 -47.99 -12.05 -48.75
N ALA A 176 -46.81 -11.41 -48.75
CA ALA A 176 -46.54 -10.28 -49.64
C ALA A 176 -46.74 -10.64 -51.13
N PRO A 177 -47.19 -9.67 -51.96
CA PRO A 177 -47.45 -9.90 -53.38
C PRO A 177 -46.17 -10.15 -54.20
N ILE A 178 -45.03 -9.64 -53.75
CA ILE A 178 -43.73 -9.86 -54.40
C ILE A 178 -42.79 -10.51 -53.39
N GLN A 179 -42.00 -11.50 -53.81
CA GLN A 179 -41.03 -12.18 -52.96
C GLN A 179 -39.70 -12.34 -53.69
N ILE A 180 -38.61 -12.08 -52.98
CA ILE A 180 -37.26 -12.41 -53.44
C ILE A 180 -36.88 -13.72 -52.74
N CYS A 181 -36.88 -14.82 -53.49
CA CYS A 181 -36.65 -16.15 -52.94
C CYS A 181 -35.92 -17.04 -53.95
N PHE A 182 -35.60 -18.27 -53.55
CA PHE A 182 -35.14 -19.26 -54.50
C PHE A 182 -36.29 -19.81 -55.35
N ASP A 183 -36.00 -20.16 -56.59
CA ASP A 183 -36.96 -20.68 -57.56
C ASP A 183 -37.64 -21.97 -57.10
N TYR A 184 -36.93 -22.87 -56.41
CA TYR A 184 -37.54 -24.06 -55.81
C TYR A 184 -38.55 -23.71 -54.68
N GLN A 185 -38.37 -22.60 -53.95
CA GLN A 185 -39.31 -22.15 -52.92
C GLN A 185 -40.59 -21.61 -53.56
N ALA A 186 -40.45 -20.87 -54.66
CA ALA A 186 -41.59 -20.42 -55.45
C ALA A 186 -42.34 -21.61 -56.08
N ALA A 187 -41.61 -22.59 -56.64
CA ALA A 187 -42.20 -23.80 -57.20
C ALA A 187 -43.00 -24.60 -56.16
N ALA A 188 -42.48 -24.74 -54.94
CA ALA A 188 -43.20 -25.39 -53.84
C ALA A 188 -44.51 -24.64 -53.49
N GLN A 189 -44.51 -23.31 -53.48
CA GLN A 189 -45.72 -22.51 -53.26
C GLN A 189 -46.72 -22.61 -54.42
N ILE A 190 -46.24 -22.71 -55.66
CA ILE A 190 -47.09 -22.94 -56.85
C ILE A 190 -47.77 -24.31 -56.74
N GLN A 191 -47.02 -25.35 -56.35
CA GLN A 191 -47.57 -26.68 -56.10
C GLN A 191 -48.58 -26.70 -54.95
N ALA A 192 -48.40 -25.84 -53.93
CA ALA A 192 -49.35 -25.64 -52.84
C ALA A 192 -50.61 -24.85 -53.25
N GLY A 193 -50.70 -24.40 -54.51
CA GLY A 193 -51.90 -23.77 -55.08
C GLY A 193 -51.86 -22.24 -55.16
N ARG A 194 -50.70 -21.61 -54.92
CA ARG A 194 -50.54 -20.15 -55.03
C ARG A 194 -50.31 -19.73 -56.49
N ALA A 195 -50.93 -18.65 -56.93
CA ALA A 195 -50.83 -18.13 -58.29
C ALA A 195 -49.57 -17.27 -58.52
N LEU A 196 -48.39 -17.84 -58.25
CA LEU A 196 -47.12 -17.15 -58.43
C LEU A 196 -46.61 -17.28 -59.87
N GLU A 197 -46.15 -16.16 -60.43
CA GLU A 197 -45.28 -16.14 -61.60
C GLU A 197 -43.83 -16.01 -61.14
N VAL A 198 -42.97 -16.92 -61.59
CA VAL A 198 -41.52 -16.85 -61.35
C VAL A 198 -40.86 -16.00 -62.43
N ILE A 199 -40.14 -14.96 -62.03
CA ILE A 199 -39.46 -14.04 -62.94
C ILE A 199 -37.96 -14.13 -62.70
N VAL A 200 -37.23 -14.57 -63.74
CA VAL A 200 -35.76 -14.48 -63.75
C VAL A 200 -35.37 -13.05 -64.14
N PRO A 201 -34.68 -12.30 -63.27
CA PRO A 201 -34.37 -10.89 -63.48
C PRO A 201 -33.62 -10.61 -64.78
N ALA A 202 -34.04 -9.59 -65.51
CA ALA A 202 -33.44 -9.23 -66.79
C ALA A 202 -32.00 -8.75 -66.69
N GLU A 203 -31.62 -8.14 -65.57
CA GLU A 203 -30.27 -7.64 -65.32
C GLU A 203 -29.28 -8.76 -64.96
N GLY A 204 -29.78 -9.94 -64.59
CA GLY A 204 -28.99 -11.10 -64.19
C GLY A 204 -29.23 -11.53 -62.74
N THR A 205 -28.94 -12.78 -62.44
CA THR A 205 -29.07 -13.35 -61.08
C THR A 205 -28.03 -14.45 -60.85
N LEU A 206 -27.97 -14.99 -59.64
CA LEU A 206 -27.08 -16.09 -59.28
C LEU A 206 -27.84 -17.41 -59.17
N SER A 207 -27.22 -18.46 -59.70
CA SER A 207 -27.62 -19.86 -59.51
C SER A 207 -26.56 -20.59 -58.71
N PHE A 208 -26.99 -21.36 -57.72
CA PHE A 208 -26.14 -22.17 -56.86
C PHE A 208 -26.55 -23.63 -56.96
N MET A 209 -25.62 -24.56 -56.82
CA MET A 209 -25.94 -25.98 -56.69
C MET A 209 -26.19 -26.34 -55.24
N ARG A 210 -27.28 -27.06 -54.96
CA ARG A 210 -27.57 -27.66 -53.66
C ARG A 210 -27.42 -29.16 -53.72
N GLY A 211 -26.98 -29.72 -52.60
CA GLY A 211 -26.61 -31.13 -52.53
C GLY A 211 -26.30 -31.61 -51.13
N LEU A 212 -25.84 -32.85 -51.03
CA LEU A 212 -25.36 -33.44 -49.78
C LEU A 212 -23.84 -33.42 -49.74
N LEU A 213 -23.28 -32.93 -48.64
CA LEU A 213 -21.89 -33.15 -48.28
C LEU A 213 -21.83 -34.22 -47.19
N SER A 214 -21.02 -35.26 -47.39
CA SER A 214 -20.96 -36.43 -46.50
C SER A 214 -19.52 -36.76 -46.09
N HIS A 215 -19.35 -37.24 -44.85
CA HIS A 215 -18.08 -37.79 -44.36
C HIS A 215 -17.74 -39.18 -44.93
N ARG A 216 -18.73 -39.85 -45.54
CA ARG A 216 -18.63 -41.21 -46.06
C ARG A 216 -19.37 -41.30 -47.39
N GLU A 217 -19.01 -42.28 -48.20
CA GLU A 217 -19.75 -42.55 -49.43
C GLU A 217 -21.20 -42.94 -49.09
N LEU A 218 -22.17 -42.30 -49.76
CA LEU A 218 -23.60 -42.54 -49.55
C LEU A 218 -24.12 -43.52 -50.62
N PRO A 219 -24.76 -44.64 -50.23
CA PRO A 219 -25.39 -45.56 -51.17
C PRO A 219 -26.75 -45.00 -51.62
N LEU A 220 -26.74 -44.07 -52.57
CA LEU A 220 -27.96 -43.51 -53.15
C LEU A 220 -28.77 -44.62 -53.86
N ALA A 221 -29.97 -44.91 -53.35
CA ALA A 221 -30.86 -45.93 -53.92
C ALA A 221 -31.91 -45.27 -54.84
N GLY A 222 -32.13 -45.84 -56.02
CA GLY A 222 -33.17 -45.39 -56.96
C GLY A 222 -32.75 -44.22 -57.87
N ASP A 223 -33.72 -43.70 -58.65
CA ASP A 223 -33.53 -42.57 -59.55
C ASP A 223 -33.81 -41.24 -58.83
N MET A 224 -32.76 -40.71 -58.20
CA MET A 224 -32.79 -39.42 -57.47
C MET A 224 -33.23 -38.26 -58.36
N GLU A 225 -32.83 -38.25 -59.64
CA GLU A 225 -33.15 -37.19 -60.58
C GLU A 225 -34.67 -37.15 -60.85
N ALA A 226 -35.27 -38.30 -61.09
CA ALA A 226 -36.73 -38.41 -61.28
C ALA A 226 -37.50 -38.02 -60.01
N ALA A 227 -36.99 -38.39 -58.82
CA ALA A 227 -37.61 -38.04 -57.55
C ALA A 227 -37.57 -36.52 -57.29
N LEU A 228 -36.45 -35.86 -57.60
CA LEU A 228 -36.29 -34.41 -57.49
C LEU A 228 -37.25 -33.67 -58.44
N ILE A 229 -37.32 -34.10 -59.71
CA ILE A 229 -38.23 -33.49 -60.70
C ILE A 229 -39.69 -33.64 -60.24
N LYS A 230 -40.07 -34.81 -59.73
CA LYS A 230 -41.42 -35.09 -59.22
C LYS A 230 -41.80 -34.17 -58.05
N GLN A 231 -40.84 -33.88 -57.17
CA GLN A 231 -41.03 -32.94 -56.05
C GLN A 231 -40.86 -31.46 -56.46
N GLY A 232 -40.77 -31.18 -57.76
CA GLY A 232 -40.78 -29.82 -58.29
C GLY A 232 -39.43 -29.11 -58.27
N PHE A 233 -38.31 -29.83 -58.13
CA PHE A 233 -36.97 -29.24 -58.24
C PHE A 233 -36.47 -29.17 -59.69
N ARG A 234 -35.58 -28.22 -59.96
CA ARG A 234 -34.86 -28.07 -61.24
C ARG A 234 -33.45 -28.66 -61.14
N LEU A 235 -33.11 -29.58 -62.03
CA LEU A 235 -31.78 -30.19 -62.08
C LEU A 235 -30.72 -29.23 -62.68
N ALA A 236 -29.45 -29.58 -62.52
CA ALA A 236 -28.30 -28.82 -63.05
C ALA A 236 -28.35 -28.62 -64.57
N ASP A 237 -28.87 -29.62 -65.29
CA ASP A 237 -29.01 -29.63 -66.75
C ASP A 237 -30.28 -28.92 -67.24
N GLY A 238 -31.10 -28.41 -66.32
CA GLY A 238 -32.32 -27.67 -66.59
C GLY A 238 -33.60 -28.51 -66.65
N ARG A 239 -33.52 -29.84 -66.55
CA ARG A 239 -34.73 -30.69 -66.48
C ARG A 239 -35.56 -30.33 -65.24
N CYS A 240 -36.86 -30.11 -65.45
CA CYS A 240 -37.82 -29.78 -64.39
C CYS A 240 -39.25 -30.20 -64.78
N SER A 241 -40.18 -30.13 -63.82
CA SER A 241 -41.61 -30.40 -64.06
C SER A 241 -42.26 -29.26 -64.84
N SER A 242 -43.09 -29.60 -65.83
CA SER A 242 -43.72 -28.62 -66.72
C SER A 242 -44.66 -27.66 -65.97
N GLY A 243 -44.54 -26.37 -66.25
CA GLY A 243 -45.43 -25.33 -65.72
C GLY A 243 -45.06 -24.74 -64.35
N LEU A 244 -44.01 -25.26 -63.67
CA LEU A 244 -43.53 -24.69 -62.39
C LEU A 244 -42.47 -23.61 -62.57
N TYR A 245 -41.72 -23.68 -63.66
CA TYR A 245 -40.57 -22.83 -63.93
C TYR A 245 -40.74 -22.08 -65.25
N PRO A 246 -40.09 -20.91 -65.41
CA PRO A 246 -39.99 -20.21 -66.68
C PRO A 246 -39.28 -21.04 -67.75
N VAL A 247 -39.42 -20.64 -69.02
CA VAL A 247 -38.72 -21.27 -70.14
C VAL A 247 -37.21 -21.27 -69.89
N ASP A 248 -36.51 -22.36 -70.22
CA ASP A 248 -35.06 -22.50 -69.98
C ASP A 248 -34.21 -21.35 -70.55
N ALA A 249 -34.67 -20.70 -71.63
CA ALA A 249 -34.03 -19.52 -72.19
C ALA A 249 -33.94 -18.35 -71.18
N SER A 250 -34.90 -18.22 -70.26
CA SER A 250 -34.88 -17.20 -69.20
C SER A 250 -33.74 -17.43 -68.20
N TYR A 251 -33.33 -18.69 -67.97
CA TYR A 251 -32.25 -19.05 -67.06
C TYR A 251 -30.84 -18.82 -67.65
N GLN A 252 -30.70 -18.46 -68.93
CA GLN A 252 -29.40 -18.07 -69.50
C GLN A 252 -28.79 -16.84 -68.82
N ARG A 253 -29.62 -16.05 -68.12
CA ARG A 253 -29.21 -14.88 -67.33
C ARG A 253 -28.81 -15.23 -65.89
N ALA A 254 -29.04 -16.47 -65.45
CA ALA A 254 -28.63 -16.95 -64.15
C ALA A 254 -27.18 -17.46 -64.25
N HIS A 255 -26.27 -16.79 -63.56
CA HIS A 255 -24.84 -17.11 -63.59
C HIS A 255 -24.47 -18.04 -62.43
N THR A 256 -23.77 -19.12 -62.73
CA THR A 256 -23.15 -19.99 -61.72
C THR A 256 -21.74 -19.49 -61.44
N LEU A 257 -21.41 -19.21 -60.18
CA LEU A 257 -20.11 -18.65 -59.82
C LEU A 257 -19.00 -19.69 -59.84
N GLU A 258 -17.83 -19.29 -60.34
CA GLU A 258 -16.61 -20.12 -60.31
C GLU A 258 -15.67 -19.76 -59.15
N ASP A 259 -15.70 -18.49 -58.66
CA ASP A 259 -14.92 -18.01 -57.51
C ASP A 259 -15.83 -17.58 -56.36
N TYR A 260 -16.14 -18.52 -55.47
CA TYR A 260 -16.90 -18.23 -54.25
C TYR A 260 -16.10 -17.43 -53.21
N GLY A 261 -14.77 -17.33 -53.34
CA GLY A 261 -13.93 -16.50 -52.48
C GLY A 261 -14.18 -15.01 -52.69
N GLN A 262 -14.48 -14.59 -53.92
CA GLN A 262 -14.94 -13.23 -54.22
C GLN A 262 -16.33 -12.96 -53.62
N LEU A 263 -17.28 -13.89 -53.80
CA LEU A 263 -18.63 -13.79 -53.24
C LEU A 263 -18.62 -13.67 -51.71
N ASN A 264 -17.86 -14.52 -51.02
CA ASN A 264 -17.76 -14.51 -49.56
C ASN A 264 -17.16 -13.19 -49.05
N ARG A 265 -16.15 -12.64 -49.73
CA ARG A 265 -15.58 -11.32 -49.39
C ARG A 265 -16.57 -10.18 -49.62
N ALA A 266 -17.27 -10.19 -50.75
CA ALA A 266 -18.24 -9.16 -51.09
C ALA A 266 -19.47 -9.18 -50.16
N THR A 267 -19.88 -10.37 -49.72
CA THR A 267 -21.08 -10.55 -48.89
C THR A 267 -20.82 -10.51 -47.39
N GLU A 268 -19.56 -10.41 -46.97
CA GLU A 268 -19.16 -10.44 -45.56
C GLU A 268 -19.79 -9.31 -44.74
N GLU A 269 -19.88 -8.11 -45.34
CA GLU A 269 -20.36 -6.89 -44.68
C GLU A 269 -21.86 -6.61 -44.92
N VAL A 270 -22.57 -7.47 -45.68
CA VAL A 270 -23.96 -7.22 -46.09
C VAL A 270 -24.87 -6.98 -44.90
N ALA A 271 -24.81 -7.84 -43.89
CA ALA A 271 -25.59 -7.72 -42.66
C ALA A 271 -25.36 -6.37 -41.95
N ALA A 272 -24.08 -6.00 -41.76
CA ALA A 272 -23.67 -4.76 -41.10
C ALA A 272 -24.18 -3.53 -41.85
N ARG A 273 -23.92 -3.50 -43.17
CA ARG A 273 -24.26 -2.38 -44.05
C ARG A 273 -25.77 -2.28 -44.24
N TYR A 274 -26.49 -3.39 -44.39
CA TYR A 274 -27.95 -3.41 -44.47
C TYR A 274 -28.59 -2.79 -43.22
N ARG A 275 -28.17 -3.19 -42.01
CA ARG A 275 -28.70 -2.56 -40.77
C ARG A 275 -28.46 -1.05 -40.71
N ARG A 276 -27.27 -0.57 -41.11
CA ARG A 276 -26.91 0.86 -41.00
C ARG A 276 -27.48 1.72 -42.11
N GLU A 277 -27.32 1.26 -43.35
CA GLU A 277 -27.65 2.04 -44.56
C GLU A 277 -29.12 1.86 -44.94
N VAL A 278 -29.71 0.68 -44.76
CA VAL A 278 -31.12 0.41 -45.13
C VAL A 278 -32.06 0.63 -43.95
N LEU A 279 -31.79 -0.01 -42.80
CA LEU A 279 -32.70 0.04 -41.64
C LEU A 279 -32.44 1.24 -40.70
N HIS A 280 -31.30 1.93 -40.87
CA HIS A 280 -30.83 3.00 -39.99
C HIS A 280 -30.77 2.61 -38.50
N GLU A 281 -30.43 1.34 -38.25
CA GLU A 281 -30.22 0.79 -36.92
C GLU A 281 -28.74 0.74 -36.55
N ARG A 282 -28.45 0.80 -35.24
CA ARG A 282 -27.08 0.65 -34.69
C ARG A 282 -26.01 1.55 -35.34
N LEU A 283 -26.38 2.78 -35.72
CA LEU A 283 -25.50 3.78 -36.35
C LEU A 283 -24.22 4.10 -35.57
N TYR A 284 -24.29 4.08 -34.24
CA TYR A 284 -23.19 4.49 -33.35
C TYR A 284 -22.60 3.33 -32.54
N THR A 285 -22.91 2.09 -32.94
CA THR A 285 -22.44 0.89 -32.25
C THR A 285 -22.06 -0.18 -33.26
N THR A 286 -21.27 -1.15 -32.79
CA THR A 286 -20.97 -2.37 -33.53
C THR A 286 -22.28 -3.09 -33.90
N THR A 287 -22.46 -3.44 -35.16
CA THR A 287 -23.69 -4.06 -35.66
C THR A 287 -23.70 -5.57 -35.46
N ASP A 288 -22.59 -6.24 -35.70
CA ASP A 288 -22.51 -7.67 -35.98
C ASP A 288 -21.31 -8.33 -35.28
N GLY A 289 -21.31 -9.67 -35.24
CA GLY A 289 -20.38 -10.47 -34.42
C GLY A 289 -18.90 -10.14 -34.66
N ARG A 290 -18.52 -9.90 -35.92
CA ARG A 290 -17.14 -9.53 -36.28
C ARG A 290 -16.78 -8.16 -35.72
N GLU A 291 -17.62 -7.15 -35.92
CA GLU A 291 -17.37 -5.81 -35.38
C GLU A 291 -17.33 -5.79 -33.84
N HIS A 292 -18.21 -6.56 -33.19
CA HIS A 292 -18.18 -6.77 -31.74
C HIS A 292 -16.83 -7.28 -31.24
N ILE A 293 -16.23 -8.25 -31.95
CA ILE A 293 -14.92 -8.82 -31.62
C ILE A 293 -13.80 -7.82 -31.92
N LEU A 294 -13.81 -7.18 -33.09
CA LEU A 294 -12.77 -6.22 -33.49
C LEU A 294 -12.72 -5.00 -32.56
N ALA A 295 -13.87 -4.43 -32.21
CA ALA A 295 -13.95 -3.31 -31.26
C ALA A 295 -13.49 -3.72 -29.85
N ALA A 296 -13.84 -4.94 -29.42
CA ALA A 296 -13.35 -5.50 -28.17
C ALA A 296 -11.82 -5.65 -28.16
N MET A 297 -11.25 -6.22 -29.23
CA MET A 297 -9.79 -6.38 -29.38
C MET A 297 -9.07 -5.03 -29.36
N ALA A 298 -9.54 -4.06 -30.15
CA ALA A 298 -8.95 -2.72 -30.19
C ALA A 298 -8.97 -2.05 -28.80
N THR A 299 -10.10 -2.13 -28.09
CA THR A 299 -10.23 -1.53 -26.76
C THR A 299 -9.37 -2.25 -25.72
N ILE A 300 -9.26 -3.58 -25.79
CA ILE A 300 -8.37 -4.36 -24.91
C ILE A 300 -6.91 -3.94 -25.13
N ILE A 301 -6.47 -3.79 -26.39
CA ILE A 301 -5.11 -3.31 -26.71
C ILE A 301 -4.88 -1.94 -26.06
N ILE A 302 -5.82 -1.00 -26.20
CA ILE A 302 -5.73 0.33 -25.59
C ILE A 302 -5.60 0.22 -24.05
N VAL A 303 -6.44 -0.59 -23.39
CA VAL A 303 -6.39 -0.79 -21.92
C VAL A 303 -5.05 -1.40 -21.49
N ILE A 304 -4.53 -2.39 -22.22
CA ILE A 304 -3.26 -3.06 -21.87
C ILE A 304 -2.07 -2.11 -22.02
N VAL A 305 -2.00 -1.39 -23.15
CA VAL A 305 -0.94 -0.39 -23.39
C VAL A 305 -1.00 0.71 -22.33
N TRP A 306 -2.20 1.22 -22.04
CA TRP A 306 -2.42 2.21 -20.99
C TRP A 306 -1.99 1.69 -19.61
N ALA A 307 -2.33 0.44 -19.26
CA ALA A 307 -1.95 -0.17 -18.00
C ALA A 307 -0.42 -0.30 -17.87
N GLY A 308 0.26 -0.77 -18.93
CA GLY A 308 1.73 -0.89 -18.96
C GLY A 308 2.43 0.45 -18.73
N PHE A 309 1.98 1.49 -19.43
CA PHE A 309 2.49 2.86 -19.28
C PHE A 309 2.17 3.48 -17.90
N THR A 310 1.03 3.12 -17.32
CA THR A 310 0.62 3.64 -16.02
C THR A 310 1.38 2.97 -14.86
N ILE A 311 1.67 1.67 -14.97
CA ILE A 311 2.43 0.93 -13.96
C ILE A 311 3.88 1.39 -13.90
N SER A 312 4.49 1.69 -15.06
CA SER A 312 5.86 2.23 -15.10
C SER A 312 5.96 3.61 -14.44
N ARG A 313 4.91 4.45 -14.58
CA ARG A 313 4.82 5.78 -13.96
C ARG A 313 4.37 5.78 -12.50
N ALA A 314 3.65 4.78 -12.01
CA ALA A 314 3.12 4.79 -10.65
C ALA A 314 4.22 4.62 -9.58
N LEU A 315 4.19 5.45 -8.52
CA LEU A 315 5.22 5.48 -7.46
C LEU A 315 5.03 4.38 -6.38
N GLY A 316 3.79 4.14 -5.96
CA GLY A 316 3.49 3.23 -4.85
C GLY A 316 3.10 1.82 -5.29
N LYS A 317 3.59 0.79 -4.57
CA LYS A 317 3.22 -0.63 -4.79
C LYS A 317 1.70 -0.84 -4.73
N THR A 318 1.02 -0.18 -3.79
CA THR A 318 -0.43 -0.26 -3.63
C THR A 318 -1.16 0.35 -4.83
N VAL A 319 -0.76 1.55 -5.29
CA VAL A 319 -1.34 2.21 -6.47
C VAL A 319 -1.15 1.35 -7.71
N ARG A 320 0.05 0.80 -7.94
CA ARG A 320 0.32 -0.13 -9.05
C ARG A 320 -0.63 -1.34 -9.05
N ARG A 321 -0.78 -1.99 -7.90
CA ARG A 321 -1.69 -3.15 -7.75
C ARG A 321 -3.15 -2.77 -8.00
N THR A 322 -3.60 -1.62 -7.47
CA THR A 322 -4.98 -1.19 -7.63
C THR A 322 -5.30 -0.76 -9.06
N VAL A 323 -4.36 -0.10 -9.75
CA VAL A 323 -4.49 0.19 -11.20
C VAL A 323 -4.52 -1.11 -12.02
N LEU A 324 -3.69 -2.10 -11.69
CA LEU A 324 -3.74 -3.42 -12.32
C LEU A 324 -5.10 -4.10 -12.15
N ILE A 325 -5.70 -4.01 -10.95
CA ILE A 325 -7.05 -4.52 -10.71
C ILE A 325 -8.07 -3.75 -11.55
N ALA A 326 -7.97 -2.42 -11.66
CA ALA A 326 -8.86 -1.63 -12.51
C ALA A 326 -8.78 -2.05 -13.99
N ALA A 327 -7.56 -2.18 -14.52
CA ALA A 327 -7.32 -2.62 -15.89
C ALA A 327 -7.83 -4.05 -16.13
N LEU A 328 -7.62 -4.95 -15.18
CA LEU A 328 -8.15 -6.32 -15.24
C LEU A 328 -9.68 -6.33 -15.28
N LEU A 329 -10.34 -5.54 -14.43
CA LEU A 329 -11.80 -5.41 -14.45
C LEU A 329 -12.31 -4.87 -15.79
N MET A 330 -11.65 -3.87 -16.37
CA MET A 330 -12.01 -3.34 -17.69
C MET A 330 -11.87 -4.40 -18.79
N VAL A 331 -10.74 -5.14 -18.83
CA VAL A 331 -10.52 -6.22 -19.82
C VAL A 331 -11.55 -7.34 -19.65
N LEU A 332 -11.78 -7.80 -18.43
CA LEU A 332 -12.77 -8.85 -18.14
C LEU A 332 -14.19 -8.40 -18.50
N TRP A 333 -14.52 -7.11 -18.34
CA TRP A 333 -15.81 -6.58 -18.77
C TRP A 333 -15.96 -6.60 -20.30
N ILE A 334 -14.92 -6.20 -21.04
CA ILE A 334 -14.92 -6.26 -22.51
C ILE A 334 -15.02 -7.71 -23.00
N LEU A 335 -14.31 -8.65 -22.35
CA LEU A 335 -14.38 -10.06 -22.69
C LEU A 335 -15.78 -10.65 -22.42
N LEU A 336 -16.36 -10.36 -21.26
CA LEU A 336 -17.73 -10.78 -20.97
C LEU A 336 -18.72 -10.18 -21.96
N ARG A 337 -18.49 -8.95 -22.42
CA ARG A 337 -19.27 -8.34 -23.50
C ARG A 337 -19.11 -9.09 -24.82
N ALA A 338 -17.90 -9.45 -25.22
CA ALA A 338 -17.66 -10.25 -26.41
C ALA A 338 -18.36 -11.63 -26.34
N ILE A 339 -18.36 -12.26 -25.17
CA ILE A 339 -19.04 -13.54 -24.92
C ILE A 339 -20.57 -13.39 -24.98
N LYS A 340 -21.14 -12.36 -24.33
CA LYS A 340 -22.59 -12.10 -24.33
C LYS A 340 -23.17 -12.08 -25.75
N TRP A 341 -22.48 -11.41 -26.67
CA TRP A 341 -22.93 -11.25 -28.05
C TRP A 341 -22.77 -12.50 -28.93
N GLN A 342 -22.19 -13.59 -28.42
CA GLN A 342 -22.21 -14.89 -29.10
C GLN A 342 -23.49 -15.70 -28.82
N PHE A 343 -24.27 -15.30 -27.80
CA PHE A 343 -25.50 -16.01 -27.44
C PHE A 343 -26.74 -15.32 -28.01
N PRO A 344 -27.77 -16.09 -28.42
CA PRO A 344 -29.06 -15.53 -28.83
C PRO A 344 -29.63 -14.59 -27.77
N GLU A 345 -30.29 -13.51 -28.18
CA GLU A 345 -30.84 -12.50 -27.25
C GLU A 345 -31.87 -13.10 -26.27
N ALA A 346 -32.69 -14.05 -26.73
CA ALA A 346 -33.68 -14.73 -25.91
C ALA A 346 -33.08 -15.74 -24.89
N SER A 347 -31.77 -16.03 -24.96
CA SER A 347 -31.18 -17.07 -24.12
C SER A 347 -30.99 -16.66 -22.66
N THR A 348 -31.20 -17.61 -21.75
CA THR A 348 -30.93 -17.45 -20.32
C THR A 348 -29.47 -17.06 -20.03
N LEU A 349 -28.53 -17.61 -20.80
CA LEU A 349 -27.10 -17.27 -20.68
C LEU A 349 -26.82 -15.80 -21.01
N ASN A 350 -27.46 -15.23 -22.04
CA ASN A 350 -27.32 -13.82 -22.38
C ASN A 350 -27.77 -12.91 -21.21
N ARG A 351 -28.88 -13.28 -20.55
CA ARG A 351 -29.39 -12.57 -19.35
C ARG A 351 -28.41 -12.62 -18.17
N TYR A 352 -27.86 -13.79 -17.84
CA TYR A 352 -26.86 -13.89 -16.76
C TYR A 352 -25.54 -13.19 -17.11
N CYS A 353 -25.11 -13.23 -18.38
CA CYS A 353 -23.96 -12.43 -18.83
C CYS A 353 -24.23 -10.93 -18.62
N TRP A 354 -25.45 -10.46 -18.87
CA TRP A 354 -25.83 -9.07 -18.60
C TRP A 354 -25.81 -8.74 -17.10
N TYR A 355 -26.32 -9.60 -16.22
CA TYR A 355 -26.21 -9.42 -14.76
C TYR A 355 -24.75 -9.35 -14.29
N CYS A 356 -23.87 -10.16 -14.87
CA CYS A 356 -22.45 -10.14 -14.57
C CYS A 356 -21.74 -8.84 -14.97
N TYR A 357 -22.34 -7.97 -15.80
CA TYR A 357 -21.77 -6.63 -16.07
C TYR A 357 -21.66 -5.80 -14.77
N TYR A 358 -22.55 -6.04 -13.81
CA TYR A 358 -22.56 -5.32 -12.53
C TYR A 358 -21.37 -5.65 -11.63
N ILE A 359 -20.66 -6.76 -11.86
CA ILE A 359 -19.35 -7.05 -11.22
C ILE A 359 -18.38 -5.90 -11.50
N PHE A 360 -18.36 -5.42 -12.74
CA PHE A 360 -17.44 -4.38 -13.20
C PHE A 360 -17.96 -2.99 -12.90
N GLN A 361 -19.25 -2.75 -13.13
CA GLN A 361 -19.87 -1.43 -12.87
C GLN A 361 -19.84 -1.05 -11.38
N LEU A 362 -19.97 -2.02 -10.47
CA LEU A 362 -19.86 -1.79 -9.02
C LEU A 362 -18.40 -1.88 -8.54
N GLY A 363 -17.57 -2.72 -9.16
CA GLY A 363 -16.17 -2.89 -8.80
C GLY A 363 -15.30 -1.67 -9.12
N LEU A 364 -15.44 -1.08 -10.31
CA LEU A 364 -14.59 0.04 -10.77
C LEU A 364 -14.64 1.28 -9.86
N PRO A 365 -15.81 1.77 -9.41
CA PRO A 365 -15.90 2.85 -8.42
C PRO A 365 -15.20 2.55 -7.09
N VAL A 366 -15.35 1.33 -6.57
CA VAL A 366 -14.71 0.91 -5.31
C VAL A 366 -13.18 0.84 -5.46
N VAL A 367 -12.71 0.41 -6.61
CA VAL A 367 -11.28 0.40 -6.98
C VAL A 367 -10.76 1.83 -7.13
N LEU A 368 -11.50 2.74 -7.78
CA LEU A 368 -11.15 4.16 -7.87
C LEU A 368 -11.03 4.82 -6.48
N LEU A 369 -11.97 4.52 -5.60
CA LEU A 369 -11.93 4.97 -4.21
C LEU A 369 -10.68 4.42 -3.48
N ARG A 370 -10.29 3.17 -3.76
CA ARG A 370 -9.07 2.56 -3.20
C ARG A 370 -7.79 3.23 -3.71
N ILE A 371 -7.74 3.61 -4.99
CA ILE A 371 -6.63 4.40 -5.59
C ILE A 371 -6.51 5.70 -4.82
N THR A 372 -7.62 6.43 -4.68
CA THR A 372 -7.68 7.73 -3.99
C THR A 372 -7.21 7.64 -2.54
N LEU A 373 -7.57 6.57 -1.82
CA LEU A 373 -7.14 6.35 -0.45
C LEU A 373 -5.66 6.04 -0.33
N ALA A 374 -5.08 5.31 -1.29
CA ALA A 374 -3.65 5.03 -1.34
C ALA A 374 -2.78 6.28 -1.58
N LEU A 375 -3.37 7.37 -2.08
CA LEU A 375 -2.65 8.61 -2.31
C LEU A 375 -2.25 9.27 -0.99
N GLY A 376 -0.96 9.53 -0.80
CA GLY A 376 -0.43 10.21 0.38
C GLY A 376 -0.18 9.32 1.59
N THR A 377 -0.43 8.01 1.51
CA THR A 377 -0.03 7.05 2.55
C THR A 377 1.32 6.42 2.21
N SER A 378 2.28 6.46 3.12
CA SER A 378 3.55 5.73 3.00
C SER A 378 3.35 4.26 3.37
N GLY A 379 3.63 3.35 2.42
CA GLY A 379 3.59 1.89 2.65
C GLY A 379 2.20 1.23 2.53
N ASP A 380 2.09 -0.01 3.00
CA ASP A 380 0.87 -0.83 2.96
C ASP A 380 -0.06 -0.50 4.15
N ALA A 381 -0.43 0.78 4.30
CA ALA A 381 -1.36 1.20 5.34
C ALA A 381 -2.71 0.44 5.20
N PRO A 382 -3.32 -0.02 6.32
CA PRO A 382 -4.58 -0.73 6.27
C PRO A 382 -5.69 0.15 5.70
N SER A 383 -6.57 -0.43 4.90
CA SER A 383 -7.70 0.29 4.32
C SER A 383 -8.71 0.66 5.41
N PRO A 384 -9.28 1.88 5.37
CA PRO A 384 -10.19 2.34 6.41
C PRO A 384 -11.47 1.49 6.44
N ILE A 385 -12.08 1.39 7.62
CA ILE A 385 -13.27 0.54 7.86
C ILE A 385 -14.42 0.91 6.93
N TRP A 386 -14.65 2.20 6.68
CA TRP A 386 -15.72 2.66 5.80
C TRP A 386 -15.53 2.23 4.34
N TRP A 387 -14.29 2.06 3.86
CA TRP A 387 -14.04 1.51 2.52
C TRP A 387 -14.41 0.03 2.46
N LYS A 388 -14.11 -0.74 3.53
CA LYS A 388 -14.52 -2.15 3.63
C LYS A 388 -16.04 -2.29 3.68
N ALA A 389 -16.72 -1.39 4.41
CA ALA A 389 -18.18 -1.33 4.44
C ALA A 389 -18.76 -1.01 3.05
N CYS A 390 -18.17 -0.03 2.34
CA CYS A 390 -18.54 0.30 0.97
C CYS A 390 -18.37 -0.90 0.01
N PHE A 391 -17.26 -1.63 0.12
CA PHE A 391 -17.05 -2.87 -0.62
C PHE A 391 -18.14 -3.92 -0.30
N LEU A 392 -18.46 -4.13 0.98
CA LEU A 392 -19.49 -5.09 1.39
C LEU A 392 -20.89 -4.71 0.89
N VAL A 393 -21.24 -3.42 0.92
CA VAL A 393 -22.50 -2.91 0.38
C VAL A 393 -22.59 -3.14 -1.13
N ASN A 394 -21.52 -2.83 -1.89
CA ASN A 394 -21.48 -3.10 -3.33
C ASN A 394 -21.55 -4.61 -3.63
N PHE A 395 -20.91 -5.44 -2.81
CA PHE A 395 -21.01 -6.90 -2.92
C PHE A 395 -22.44 -7.40 -2.65
N ALA A 396 -23.14 -6.84 -1.67
CA ALA A 396 -24.55 -7.16 -1.42
C ALA A 396 -25.44 -6.75 -2.61
N PHE A 397 -25.21 -5.58 -3.21
CA PHE A 397 -25.91 -5.18 -4.44
C PHE A 397 -25.59 -6.09 -5.62
N LEU A 398 -24.35 -6.56 -5.76
CA LEU A 398 -24.01 -7.55 -6.79
C LEU A 398 -24.82 -8.83 -6.60
N LEU A 399 -24.90 -9.35 -5.37
CA LEU A 399 -25.72 -10.53 -5.09
C LEU A 399 -27.20 -10.28 -5.43
N LEU A 400 -27.73 -9.11 -5.05
CA LEU A 400 -29.10 -8.71 -5.38
C LEU A 400 -29.36 -8.68 -6.90
N VAL A 401 -28.39 -8.27 -7.71
CA VAL A 401 -28.49 -8.32 -9.18
C VAL A 401 -28.46 -9.76 -9.69
N LEU A 402 -27.53 -10.58 -9.19
CA LEU A 402 -27.39 -11.97 -9.64
C LEU A 402 -28.59 -12.84 -9.27
N THR A 403 -29.29 -12.52 -8.17
CA THR A 403 -30.52 -13.20 -7.74
C THR A 403 -31.80 -12.59 -8.31
N ASN A 404 -31.71 -11.65 -9.26
CA ASN A 404 -32.86 -10.86 -9.69
C ASN A 404 -34.04 -11.71 -10.20
N ASP A 405 -33.79 -12.84 -10.85
CA ASP A 405 -34.84 -13.74 -11.35
C ASP A 405 -35.77 -14.28 -10.22
N PHE A 406 -35.33 -14.28 -8.95
CA PHE A 406 -36.14 -14.72 -7.81
C PHE A 406 -37.07 -13.64 -7.24
N HIS A 407 -36.71 -12.36 -7.36
CA HIS A 407 -37.37 -11.29 -6.62
C HIS A 407 -37.75 -10.06 -7.46
N MET A 408 -37.18 -9.89 -8.66
CA MET A 408 -37.46 -8.82 -9.62
C MET A 408 -37.40 -7.40 -9.00
N LEU A 409 -36.50 -7.21 -8.03
CA LEU A 409 -36.36 -5.94 -7.29
C LEU A 409 -35.44 -4.96 -8.02
N VAL A 410 -34.51 -5.46 -8.84
CA VAL A 410 -33.59 -4.66 -9.64
C VAL A 410 -34.17 -4.44 -11.03
N PHE A 411 -34.46 -5.53 -11.75
CA PHE A 411 -35.11 -5.47 -13.07
C PHE A 411 -36.45 -6.19 -13.01
N ARG A 412 -37.48 -5.50 -13.48
CA ARG A 412 -38.81 -6.06 -13.72
C ARG A 412 -38.87 -6.49 -15.17
N LEU A 413 -38.72 -7.77 -15.43
CA LEU A 413 -38.71 -8.33 -16.77
C LEU A 413 -39.64 -9.54 -16.84
N ASP A 414 -40.16 -9.78 -18.04
CA ASP A 414 -40.90 -10.99 -18.39
C ASP A 414 -39.95 -11.95 -19.14
N PRO A 415 -39.45 -13.03 -18.50
CA PRO A 415 -38.50 -13.94 -19.13
C PRO A 415 -39.10 -14.73 -20.30
N SER A 416 -40.43 -14.83 -20.40
CA SER A 416 -41.13 -15.53 -21.47
C SER A 416 -41.28 -14.68 -22.75
N ALA A 417 -41.11 -13.37 -22.63
CA ALA A 417 -41.21 -12.47 -23.77
C ALA A 417 -39.92 -12.49 -24.60
N PRO A 418 -39.97 -12.68 -25.93
CA PRO A 418 -38.78 -12.71 -26.78
C PRO A 418 -38.03 -11.37 -26.82
N ASP A 419 -38.70 -10.26 -26.48
CA ASP A 419 -38.19 -8.89 -26.45
C ASP A 419 -37.78 -8.41 -25.04
N TRP A 420 -37.64 -9.31 -24.06
CA TRP A 420 -37.31 -8.98 -22.66
C TRP A 420 -36.09 -8.05 -22.52
N SER A 421 -35.12 -8.15 -23.45
CA SER A 421 -33.88 -7.36 -23.46
C SER A 421 -34.12 -5.87 -23.74
N SER A 422 -35.20 -5.53 -24.46
CA SER A 422 -35.58 -4.16 -24.81
C SER A 422 -36.74 -3.65 -23.93
N ASN A 423 -37.56 -4.56 -23.41
CA ASN A 423 -38.81 -4.25 -22.71
C ASN A 423 -38.79 -4.64 -21.22
N TYR A 424 -37.86 -4.06 -20.45
CA TYR A 424 -37.78 -4.24 -18.99
C TYR A 424 -37.90 -2.93 -18.19
N GLY A 425 -38.44 -3.01 -16.97
CA GLY A 425 -38.53 -1.89 -16.03
C GLY A 425 -37.41 -1.88 -14.98
N TYR A 426 -37.07 -0.70 -14.45
CA TYR A 426 -36.17 -0.56 -13.30
C TYR A 426 -36.95 -0.58 -11.98
N GLY A 427 -36.58 -1.47 -11.06
CA GLY A 427 -37.15 -1.57 -9.72
C GLY A 427 -36.42 -0.71 -8.68
N ILE A 428 -36.90 -0.73 -7.43
CA ILE A 428 -36.32 0.06 -6.33
C ILE A 428 -34.88 -0.34 -6.00
N GLY A 429 -34.54 -1.63 -6.14
CA GLY A 429 -33.18 -2.14 -5.93
C GLY A 429 -32.19 -1.52 -6.91
N TYR A 430 -32.61 -1.28 -8.15
CA TYR A 430 -31.78 -0.61 -9.15
C TYR A 430 -31.50 0.85 -8.79
N VAL A 431 -32.51 1.58 -8.31
CA VAL A 431 -32.37 2.98 -7.90
C VAL A 431 -31.39 3.11 -6.73
N LEU A 432 -31.49 2.23 -5.73
CA LEU A 432 -30.56 2.21 -4.58
C LEU A 432 -29.13 1.84 -5.01
N LEU A 433 -28.99 0.87 -5.91
CA LEU A 433 -27.71 0.47 -6.50
C LEU A 433 -27.05 1.63 -7.26
N LEU A 434 -27.81 2.28 -8.16
CA LEU A 434 -27.33 3.42 -8.96
C LEU A 434 -26.92 4.59 -8.06
N GLY A 435 -27.76 4.93 -7.08
CA GLY A 435 -27.45 5.98 -6.10
C GLY A 435 -26.18 5.68 -5.32
N THR A 436 -26.00 4.45 -4.85
CA THR A 436 -24.78 4.02 -4.14
C THR A 436 -23.53 4.15 -5.04
N ASN A 437 -23.64 3.76 -6.31
CA ASN A 437 -22.54 3.87 -7.27
C ASN A 437 -22.14 5.35 -7.49
N ILE A 438 -23.11 6.22 -7.75
CA ILE A 438 -22.88 7.67 -7.89
C ILE A 438 -22.25 8.25 -6.61
N CYS A 439 -22.73 7.87 -5.43
CA CYS A 439 -22.12 8.29 -4.16
C CYS A 439 -20.67 7.84 -4.02
N CYS A 440 -20.32 6.61 -4.45
CA CYS A 440 -18.94 6.12 -4.43
C CYS A 440 -18.01 6.94 -5.33
N VAL A 441 -18.48 7.24 -6.56
CA VAL A 441 -17.73 8.06 -7.52
C VAL A 441 -17.55 9.48 -6.99
N LEU A 442 -18.62 10.11 -6.49
CA LEU A 442 -18.56 11.44 -5.88
C LEU A 442 -17.61 11.47 -4.68
N ALA A 443 -17.66 10.47 -3.80
CA ALA A 443 -16.75 10.37 -2.66
C ALA A 443 -15.28 10.29 -3.11
N ALA A 444 -14.99 9.51 -4.15
CA ALA A 444 -13.64 9.43 -4.71
C ALA A 444 -13.18 10.80 -5.27
N ILE A 445 -14.03 11.49 -6.03
CA ILE A 445 -13.72 12.82 -6.56
C ILE A 445 -13.48 13.82 -5.43
N VAL A 446 -14.38 13.90 -4.45
CA VAL A 446 -14.25 14.81 -3.32
C VAL A 446 -12.94 14.54 -2.58
N LEU A 447 -12.61 13.28 -2.30
CA LEU A 447 -11.34 12.94 -1.65
C LEU A 447 -10.11 13.29 -2.50
N LEU A 448 -10.15 13.09 -3.81
CA LEU A 448 -9.09 13.54 -4.73
C LEU A 448 -8.92 15.06 -4.67
N LEU A 449 -10.01 15.82 -4.75
CA LEU A 449 -9.99 17.28 -4.67
C LEU A 449 -9.45 17.76 -3.32
N LEU A 450 -9.88 17.14 -2.21
CA LEU A 450 -9.41 17.46 -0.86
C LEU A 450 -7.91 17.24 -0.70
N LYS A 451 -7.40 16.10 -1.17
CA LYS A 451 -5.97 15.75 -1.11
C LYS A 451 -5.11 16.62 -2.04
N CYS A 452 -5.68 17.12 -3.13
CA CYS A 452 -4.98 17.91 -4.14
C CYS A 452 -5.24 19.43 -4.05
N ARG A 453 -5.81 19.92 -2.94
CA ARG A 453 -6.08 21.37 -2.73
C ARG A 453 -4.87 22.29 -2.95
N LYS A 454 -3.66 21.79 -2.67
CA LYS A 454 -2.39 22.53 -2.82
C LYS A 454 -1.76 22.37 -4.21
N ASN A 455 -2.42 21.71 -5.16
CA ASN A 455 -1.89 21.51 -6.51
C ASN A 455 -1.84 22.86 -7.26
N PRO A 456 -0.68 23.28 -7.81
CA PRO A 456 -0.54 24.53 -8.55
C PRO A 456 -1.35 24.56 -9.86
N ARG A 457 -1.70 23.40 -10.44
CA ARG A 457 -2.38 23.29 -11.75
C ARG A 457 -3.92 23.30 -11.66
N LYS A 458 -4.51 24.34 -11.05
CA LYS A 458 -5.97 24.39 -10.78
C LYS A 458 -6.86 24.23 -12.03
N TYR A 459 -6.50 24.83 -13.16
CA TYR A 459 -7.27 24.72 -14.41
C TYR A 459 -7.22 23.32 -15.04
N GLY A 460 -6.18 22.53 -14.75
CA GLY A 460 -6.07 21.16 -15.24
C GLY A 460 -7.15 20.23 -14.66
N LEU A 461 -7.73 20.57 -13.51
CA LEU A 461 -8.79 19.75 -12.88
C LEU A 461 -10.11 19.73 -13.66
N LEU A 462 -10.29 20.63 -14.63
CA LEU A 462 -11.49 20.63 -15.49
C LEU A 462 -11.60 19.34 -16.33
N PHE A 463 -10.48 18.77 -16.77
CA PHE A 463 -10.50 17.57 -17.61
C PHE A 463 -11.01 16.32 -16.87
N PRO A 464 -10.45 15.93 -15.70
CA PRO A 464 -10.97 14.80 -14.93
C PRO A 464 -12.43 14.99 -14.50
N ILE A 465 -12.80 16.19 -14.05
CA ILE A 465 -14.19 16.47 -13.68
C ILE A 465 -15.11 16.35 -14.90
N GLY A 466 -14.68 16.87 -16.06
CA GLY A 466 -15.42 16.78 -17.32
C GLY A 466 -15.64 15.34 -17.78
N PHE A 467 -14.60 14.50 -17.82
CA PHE A 467 -14.75 13.09 -18.21
C PHE A 467 -15.61 12.29 -17.21
N CYS A 468 -15.50 12.59 -15.91
CA CYS A 468 -16.35 11.94 -14.93
C CYS A 468 -17.81 12.37 -15.04
N ALA A 469 -18.07 13.66 -15.25
CA ALA A 469 -19.42 14.17 -15.51
C ALA A 469 -20.00 13.57 -16.80
N ALA A 470 -19.20 13.44 -17.86
CA ALA A 470 -19.59 12.77 -19.10
C ALA A 470 -19.96 11.29 -18.87
N LEU A 471 -19.19 10.58 -18.05
CA LEU A 471 -19.48 9.18 -17.69
C LEU A 471 -20.83 9.04 -16.95
N ILE A 472 -21.08 9.89 -15.96
CA ILE A 472 -22.34 9.90 -15.20
C ILE A 472 -23.51 10.29 -16.12
N ALA A 473 -23.34 11.35 -16.93
CA ALA A 473 -24.35 11.80 -17.87
C ALA A 473 -24.70 10.71 -18.88
N TYR A 474 -23.71 10.07 -19.50
CA TYR A 474 -23.93 8.97 -20.44
C TYR A 474 -24.68 7.80 -19.80
N GLY A 475 -24.33 7.44 -18.55
CA GLY A 475 -25.07 6.43 -17.80
C GLY A 475 -26.53 6.80 -17.54
N LEU A 476 -26.81 8.05 -17.17
CA LEU A 476 -28.18 8.52 -16.97
C LEU A 476 -28.97 8.54 -18.30
N LEU A 477 -28.37 9.02 -19.38
CA LEU A 477 -28.99 9.00 -20.72
C LEU A 477 -29.34 7.57 -21.16
N TYR A 478 -28.48 6.60 -20.84
CA TYR A 478 -28.73 5.18 -21.10
C TYR A 478 -29.93 4.65 -20.31
N VAL A 479 -29.99 4.96 -19.00
CA VAL A 479 -31.12 4.56 -18.13
C VAL A 479 -32.45 5.19 -18.58
N PHE A 480 -32.43 6.45 -19.02
CA PHE A 480 -33.60 7.14 -19.56
C PHE A 480 -33.97 6.73 -20.99
N ARG A 481 -33.27 5.74 -21.58
CA ARG A 481 -33.50 5.21 -22.93
C ARG A 481 -33.46 6.28 -24.03
N ILE A 482 -32.62 7.31 -23.86
CA ILE A 482 -32.45 8.35 -24.87
C ILE A 482 -31.73 7.73 -26.08
N PRO A 483 -32.26 7.85 -27.32
CA PRO A 483 -31.80 7.08 -28.48
C PRO A 483 -30.29 7.11 -28.72
N PHE A 484 -29.64 8.26 -28.52
CA PHE A 484 -28.20 8.43 -28.69
C PHE A 484 -27.38 7.51 -27.78
N ALA A 485 -27.71 7.44 -26.48
CA ALA A 485 -26.98 6.63 -25.52
C ALA A 485 -27.47 5.17 -25.52
N TRP A 486 -28.79 4.96 -25.62
CA TRP A 486 -29.41 3.64 -25.58
C TRP A 486 -29.02 2.76 -26.76
N LYS A 487 -28.93 3.34 -27.97
CA LYS A 487 -28.44 2.62 -29.16
C LYS A 487 -26.90 2.52 -29.22
N GLY A 488 -26.19 3.20 -28.33
CA GLY A 488 -24.73 3.18 -28.24
C GLY A 488 -24.21 1.97 -27.45
N ASP A 489 -22.91 1.71 -27.55
CA ASP A 489 -22.27 0.69 -26.71
C ASP A 489 -22.00 1.24 -25.31
N PHE A 490 -22.74 0.77 -24.31
CA PHE A 490 -22.53 1.22 -22.94
C PHE A 490 -21.14 0.86 -22.41
N THR A 491 -20.71 -0.40 -22.61
CA THR A 491 -19.49 -0.95 -22.03
C THR A 491 -18.25 -0.28 -22.59
N LEU A 492 -18.14 -0.18 -23.92
CA LEU A 492 -16.96 0.41 -24.57
C LEU A 492 -16.85 1.91 -24.25
N THR A 493 -17.95 2.66 -24.37
CA THR A 493 -17.94 4.11 -24.09
C THR A 493 -17.66 4.38 -22.61
N ALA A 494 -18.21 3.60 -21.67
CA ALA A 494 -17.91 3.74 -20.25
C ALA A 494 -16.43 3.48 -19.93
N ILE A 495 -15.81 2.46 -20.55
CA ILE A 495 -14.39 2.14 -20.36
C ILE A 495 -13.50 3.24 -20.94
N ILE A 496 -13.80 3.74 -22.14
CA ILE A 496 -13.04 4.84 -22.75
C ILE A 496 -13.12 6.10 -21.88
N LEU A 497 -14.30 6.49 -21.41
CA LEU A 497 -14.47 7.63 -20.52
C LEU A 497 -13.76 7.42 -19.17
N ALA A 498 -13.78 6.20 -18.62
CA ALA A 498 -13.06 5.88 -17.40
C ALA A 498 -11.54 5.94 -17.59
N LEU A 499 -11.01 5.48 -18.73
CA LEU A 499 -9.60 5.59 -19.09
C LEU A 499 -9.19 7.07 -19.23
N LEU A 500 -9.97 7.87 -19.95
CA LEU A 500 -9.73 9.30 -20.10
C LEU A 500 -9.78 10.03 -18.76
N PHE A 501 -10.72 9.67 -17.89
CA PHE A 501 -10.78 10.16 -16.53
C PHE A 501 -9.52 9.81 -15.71
N LEU A 502 -9.08 8.54 -15.74
CA LEU A 502 -7.89 8.11 -15.00
C LEU A 502 -6.61 8.75 -15.56
N GLU A 503 -6.43 8.78 -16.88
CA GLU A 503 -5.25 9.37 -17.52
C GLU A 503 -5.19 10.88 -17.31
N SER A 504 -6.31 11.58 -17.47
CA SER A 504 -6.37 13.02 -17.16
C SER A 504 -6.09 13.28 -15.68
N SER A 505 -6.57 12.44 -14.76
CA SER A 505 -6.26 12.54 -13.32
C SER A 505 -4.76 12.39 -13.05
N MET A 506 -4.06 11.57 -13.83
CA MET A 506 -2.61 11.37 -13.71
C MET A 506 -1.82 12.54 -14.29
N GLN A 507 -2.17 13.01 -15.48
CA GLN A 507 -1.45 14.12 -16.15
C GLN A 507 -1.60 15.46 -15.41
N THR A 508 -2.76 15.68 -14.80
CA THR A 508 -3.05 16.89 -14.01
C THR A 508 -2.44 16.87 -12.61
N GLY A 509 -1.88 15.72 -12.19
CA GLY A 509 -1.26 15.53 -10.88
C GLY A 509 -2.26 15.30 -9.74
N LEU A 510 -3.53 14.98 -10.03
CA LEU A 510 -4.48 14.49 -9.03
C LEU A 510 -4.04 13.12 -8.50
N ILE A 511 -3.55 12.26 -9.40
CA ILE A 511 -2.84 11.02 -9.06
C ILE A 511 -1.35 11.29 -9.29
N PRO A 512 -0.51 11.41 -8.25
CA PRO A 512 0.91 11.68 -8.40
C PRO A 512 1.60 10.53 -9.16
N MET A 513 2.21 10.90 -10.29
CA MET A 513 2.96 10.00 -11.17
C MET A 513 4.44 10.40 -11.24
N ASN A 514 5.28 9.40 -11.53
CA ASN A 514 6.73 9.51 -11.67
C ASN A 514 7.08 10.10 -13.06
N SER A 515 6.87 11.40 -13.28
CA SER A 515 7.15 12.04 -14.58
C SER A 515 8.34 13.00 -14.59
N ASN A 516 8.69 13.62 -13.44
CA ASN A 516 9.69 14.70 -13.38
C ASN A 516 10.90 14.42 -12.48
N TYR A 517 11.15 13.15 -12.10
CA TYR A 517 12.35 12.82 -11.32
C TYR A 517 13.66 13.22 -11.99
N PRO A 518 13.85 13.15 -13.33
CA PRO A 518 15.09 13.65 -13.94
C PRO A 518 15.36 15.13 -13.63
N ALA A 519 14.34 15.98 -13.71
CA ALA A 519 14.44 17.40 -13.37
C ALA A 519 14.67 17.62 -11.86
N LEU A 520 13.95 16.87 -11.01
CA LEU A 520 14.13 16.96 -9.55
C LEU A 520 15.52 16.48 -9.11
N PHE A 521 16.02 15.42 -9.73
CA PHE A 521 17.31 14.80 -9.41
C PHE A 521 18.46 15.68 -9.91
N THR A 522 18.35 16.26 -11.11
CA THR A 522 19.35 17.21 -11.65
C THR A 522 19.44 18.48 -10.82
N HIS A 523 18.32 19.02 -10.34
CA HIS A 523 18.30 20.22 -9.47
C HIS A 523 18.46 19.93 -7.97
N SER A 524 18.64 18.67 -7.58
CA SER A 524 18.86 18.30 -6.19
C SER A 524 20.22 18.82 -5.69
N ALA A 525 20.23 19.40 -4.48
CA ALA A 525 21.46 19.77 -3.77
C ALA A 525 22.18 18.56 -3.15
N LEU A 526 21.52 17.39 -3.09
CA LEU A 526 22.12 16.15 -2.62
C LEU A 526 23.07 15.64 -3.69
N SER A 527 24.34 15.42 -3.32
CA SER A 527 25.36 14.86 -4.20
C SER A 527 25.12 13.37 -4.44
N MET A 528 24.18 13.04 -5.33
CA MET A 528 23.82 11.68 -5.71
C MET A 528 23.83 11.45 -7.23
N SER A 529 24.07 10.20 -7.63
CA SER A 529 24.07 9.69 -9.00
C SER A 529 23.48 8.28 -9.04
N ILE A 530 22.63 7.99 -10.01
CA ILE A 530 22.13 6.65 -10.32
C ILE A 530 22.99 6.09 -11.45
N VAL A 531 23.61 4.95 -11.20
CA VAL A 531 24.49 4.27 -12.16
C VAL A 531 23.87 2.96 -12.65
N SER A 532 24.15 2.61 -13.90
CA SER A 532 23.81 1.31 -14.48
C SER A 532 24.54 0.17 -13.74
N PRO A 533 24.19 -1.10 -13.98
CA PRO A 533 24.93 -2.24 -13.44
C PRO A 533 26.39 -2.27 -13.92
N THR A 534 26.68 -1.60 -15.05
CA THR A 534 28.02 -1.43 -15.61
C THR A 534 28.76 -0.20 -15.08
N GLY A 535 28.16 0.57 -14.17
CA GLY A 535 28.76 1.76 -13.56
C GLY A 535 28.61 3.06 -14.36
N ALA A 536 27.86 3.07 -15.47
CA ALA A 536 27.63 4.28 -16.26
C ALA A 536 26.56 5.17 -15.61
N PRO A 537 26.80 6.49 -15.43
CA PRO A 537 25.81 7.38 -14.82
C PRO A 537 24.59 7.55 -15.74
N MET A 538 23.40 7.22 -15.23
CA MET A 538 22.12 7.39 -15.93
C MET A 538 21.41 8.68 -15.51
N LEU A 539 21.51 9.06 -14.24
CA LEU A 539 20.96 10.30 -13.68
C LEU A 539 21.91 10.86 -12.65
N SER A 540 22.35 12.11 -12.80
CA SER A 540 23.26 12.78 -11.87
C SER A 540 22.68 14.08 -11.38
N SER A 541 22.88 14.38 -10.10
CA SER A 541 22.59 15.69 -9.51
C SER A 541 23.64 16.73 -9.92
N ALA A 542 23.25 18.02 -9.95
CA ALA A 542 24.13 19.13 -10.29
C ALA A 542 25.50 19.14 -9.57
N PRO A 543 25.59 18.84 -8.25
CA PRO A 543 26.89 18.80 -7.56
C PRO A 543 27.76 17.57 -7.88
N VAL A 544 27.26 16.55 -8.60
CA VAL A 544 27.99 15.30 -8.96
C VAL A 544 28.37 15.28 -10.45
N ALA A 545 28.66 16.45 -11.05
CA ALA A 545 28.98 16.52 -12.47
C ALA A 545 30.20 15.67 -12.89
N ALA A 546 31.03 15.22 -11.94
CA ALA A 546 32.01 14.16 -12.18
C ALA A 546 32.11 13.24 -10.96
N LEU A 547 31.65 11.99 -11.07
CA LEU A 547 32.13 10.93 -10.20
C LEU A 547 33.65 10.85 -10.39
N PRO A 548 34.48 10.93 -9.33
CA PRO A 548 35.92 10.81 -9.47
C PRO A 548 36.26 9.49 -10.14
N VAL A 549 37.26 9.48 -11.02
CA VAL A 549 37.77 8.24 -11.63
C VAL A 549 38.33 7.37 -10.51
N LEU A 550 37.61 6.31 -10.15
CA LEU A 550 38.01 5.37 -9.11
C LEU A 550 39.00 4.37 -9.71
N GLU A 551 40.14 4.15 -9.05
CA GLU A 551 41.11 3.11 -9.45
C GLU A 551 40.52 1.69 -9.40
N HIS A 552 39.55 1.48 -8.51
CA HIS A 552 38.78 0.25 -8.42
C HIS A 552 37.29 0.56 -8.57
N THR A 553 36.65 0.00 -9.59
CA THR A 553 35.19 0.06 -9.73
C THR A 553 34.56 -0.76 -8.59
N PRO A 554 33.79 -0.14 -7.69
CA PRO A 554 33.11 -0.87 -6.63
C PRO A 554 32.07 -1.82 -7.23
N ASP A 555 31.82 -2.94 -6.57
CA ASP A 555 30.75 -3.85 -6.95
C ASP A 555 29.39 -3.21 -6.61
N TYR A 556 28.73 -2.69 -7.64
CA TYR A 556 27.43 -2.02 -7.54
C TYR A 556 26.27 -2.97 -7.17
N SER A 557 26.50 -4.29 -7.11
CA SER A 557 25.49 -5.25 -6.67
C SER A 557 25.32 -5.31 -5.15
N LEU A 558 26.27 -4.75 -4.40
CA LEU A 558 26.31 -4.76 -2.94
C LEU A 558 26.34 -3.33 -2.36
N PRO A 559 25.87 -3.14 -1.12
CA PRO A 559 26.08 -1.88 -0.41
C PRO A 559 27.58 -1.65 -0.16
N PHE A 560 28.09 -0.47 -0.49
CA PHE A 560 29.49 -0.12 -0.26
C PHE A 560 29.64 1.27 0.36
N ARG A 561 30.78 1.50 1.02
CA ARG A 561 31.19 2.79 1.57
C ARG A 561 32.70 2.90 1.42
N MET A 562 33.17 3.97 0.79
CA MET A 562 34.58 4.18 0.45
C MET A 562 34.96 5.64 0.70
N LEU A 563 36.09 5.87 1.36
CA LEU A 563 36.65 7.23 1.47
C LEU A 563 37.41 7.58 0.19
N ILE A 564 37.19 8.80 -0.30
CA ILE A 564 37.88 9.39 -1.44
C ILE A 564 38.64 10.61 -0.91
N GLY A 565 39.87 10.38 -0.44
CA GLY A 565 40.65 11.41 0.26
C GLY A 565 40.21 11.59 1.73
N PRO A 566 40.62 12.70 2.39
CA PRO A 566 40.52 12.84 3.84
C PRO A 566 39.10 13.11 4.37
N ASN A 567 38.25 13.76 3.58
CA ASN A 567 36.95 14.26 4.06
C ASN A 567 35.75 13.81 3.21
N LEU A 568 35.98 13.12 2.09
CA LEU A 568 34.90 12.76 1.18
C LEU A 568 34.60 11.28 1.29
N GLN A 569 33.34 10.93 1.46
CA GLN A 569 32.89 9.54 1.53
C GLN A 569 31.87 9.25 0.44
N LEU A 570 32.16 8.25 -0.39
CA LEU A 570 31.26 7.73 -1.39
C LEU A 570 30.55 6.50 -0.83
N SER A 571 29.23 6.50 -0.84
CA SER A 571 28.41 5.36 -0.44
C SER A 571 27.54 4.92 -1.61
N GLY A 572 27.23 3.63 -1.67
CA GLY A 572 26.39 3.07 -2.70
C GLY A 572 25.43 2.02 -2.18
N MET A 573 24.26 1.93 -2.80
CA MET A 573 23.22 0.94 -2.50
C MET A 573 22.62 0.38 -3.80
N PRO A 574 22.45 -0.95 -3.92
CA PRO A 574 21.88 -1.56 -5.12
C PRO A 574 20.40 -1.24 -5.27
N ILE A 575 19.98 -1.01 -6.52
CA ILE A 575 18.58 -0.83 -6.93
C ILE A 575 18.23 -1.77 -8.09
N THR A 576 16.93 -1.95 -8.34
CA THR A 576 16.49 -2.78 -9.48
C THR A 576 16.89 -2.11 -10.80
N GLY A 577 17.91 -2.65 -11.47
CA GLY A 577 18.46 -2.10 -12.72
C GLY A 577 19.70 -1.22 -12.57
N GLY A 578 20.35 -1.18 -11.40
CA GLY A 578 21.58 -0.38 -11.20
C GLY A 578 21.96 -0.21 -9.72
N ALA A 579 22.62 0.90 -9.39
CA ALA A 579 22.88 1.31 -8.02
C ALA A 579 22.69 2.83 -7.85
N VAL A 580 22.35 3.26 -6.64
CA VAL A 580 22.40 4.67 -6.25
C VAL A 580 23.72 4.89 -5.53
N VAL A 581 24.46 5.90 -5.95
CA VAL A 581 25.73 6.31 -5.37
C VAL A 581 25.59 7.75 -4.88
N TRP A 582 26.02 8.04 -3.66
CA TRP A 582 26.00 9.39 -3.12
C TRP A 582 27.29 9.72 -2.38
N GLN A 583 27.58 11.01 -2.32
CA GLN A 583 28.80 11.58 -1.79
C GLN A 583 28.48 12.42 -0.55
N GLU A 584 29.15 12.12 0.56
CA GLU A 584 29.04 12.82 1.84
C GLU A 584 30.34 13.58 2.11
N ASP A 585 30.22 14.86 2.47
CA ASP A 585 31.33 15.69 2.94
C ASP A 585 31.40 15.64 4.48
N LEU A 586 32.44 14.96 4.98
CA LEU A 586 32.73 14.76 6.40
C LEU A 586 33.56 15.91 7.00
N SER A 587 33.93 16.95 6.24
CA SER A 587 34.79 18.04 6.71
C SER A 587 34.28 18.69 8.00
N LYS A 588 32.96 18.94 8.08
CA LYS A 588 32.33 19.53 9.28
C LYS A 588 32.39 18.58 10.48
N LEU A 589 32.23 17.28 10.24
CA LEU A 589 32.25 16.26 11.29
C LEU A 589 33.68 16.08 11.83
N HIS A 590 34.68 16.01 10.96
CA HIS A 590 36.09 15.99 11.35
C HIS A 590 36.49 17.27 12.09
N ALA A 591 36.04 18.45 11.66
CA ALA A 591 36.27 19.70 12.36
C ALA A 591 35.67 19.70 13.78
N LEU A 592 34.45 19.19 13.94
CA LEU A 592 33.81 19.06 15.25
C LEU A 592 34.54 18.07 16.15
N GLN A 593 34.94 16.92 15.62
CA GLN A 593 35.71 15.91 16.36
C GLN A 593 37.04 16.48 16.86
N ASN A 594 37.76 17.22 16.01
CA ASN A 594 39.00 17.89 16.39
C ASN A 594 38.75 18.96 17.46
N GLY A 595 37.69 19.76 17.33
CA GLY A 595 37.30 20.76 18.34
C GLY A 595 36.98 20.13 19.70
N LEU A 596 36.22 19.03 19.72
CA LEU A 596 35.93 18.27 20.94
C LEU A 596 37.21 17.74 21.60
N LYS A 597 38.15 17.22 20.80
CA LYS A 597 39.42 16.72 21.32
C LYS A 597 40.21 17.82 22.03
N CYS A 598 40.30 19.02 21.44
CA CYS A 598 40.95 20.17 22.08
C CYS A 598 40.27 20.60 23.38
N VAL A 599 38.93 20.58 23.42
CA VAL A 599 38.16 20.92 24.64
C VAL A 599 38.41 19.89 25.75
N VAL A 600 38.41 18.60 25.42
CA VAL A 600 38.72 17.53 26.38
C VAL A 600 40.13 17.69 26.94
N GLU A 601 41.13 17.92 26.09
CA GLU A 601 42.52 18.15 26.52
C GLU A 601 42.64 19.37 27.47
N SER A 602 41.94 20.46 27.18
CA SER A 602 41.92 21.67 28.04
C SER A 602 41.24 21.43 29.40
N LEU A 603 40.14 20.67 29.41
CA LEU A 603 39.44 20.28 30.63
C LEU A 603 40.30 19.39 31.52
N GLU A 604 40.99 18.41 30.94
CA GLU A 604 41.92 17.53 31.68
C GLU A 604 43.05 18.33 32.34
N GLN A 605 43.62 19.30 31.62
CA GLN A 605 44.65 20.20 32.18
C GLN A 605 44.10 21.04 33.34
N SER A 606 42.91 21.63 33.17
CA SER A 606 42.28 22.45 34.21
C SER A 606 41.96 21.62 35.47
N ASN A 607 41.48 20.39 35.28
CA ASN A 607 41.16 19.49 36.39
C ASN A 607 42.43 19.08 37.18
N ARG A 608 43.56 18.84 36.48
CA ARG A 608 44.85 18.59 37.14
C ARG A 608 45.30 19.77 38.00
N LEU A 609 45.11 21.01 37.54
CA LEU A 609 45.45 22.20 38.32
C LEU A 609 44.55 22.35 39.55
N LEU A 610 43.24 22.14 39.41
CA LEU A 610 42.29 22.21 40.52
C LEU A 610 42.60 21.18 41.62
N LEU A 611 42.93 19.94 41.25
CA LEU A 611 43.35 18.91 42.20
C LEU A 611 44.63 19.32 42.95
N HIS A 612 45.59 19.94 42.25
CA HIS A 612 46.81 20.43 42.88
C HIS A 612 46.53 21.60 43.85
N GLU A 613 45.68 22.55 43.46
CA GLU A 613 45.27 23.66 44.34
C GLU A 613 44.56 23.15 45.60
N HIS A 614 43.66 22.16 45.45
CA HIS A 614 42.96 21.56 46.58
C HIS A 614 43.93 20.95 47.61
N THR A 615 44.89 20.15 47.14
CA THR A 615 45.88 19.51 48.03
C THR A 615 46.77 20.53 48.75
N LEU A 616 47.14 21.63 48.09
CA LEU A 616 47.87 22.73 48.74
C LEU A 616 47.03 23.42 49.82
N ARG A 617 45.72 23.60 49.60
CA ARG A 617 44.82 24.20 50.61
C ARG A 617 44.71 23.34 51.86
N GLU A 618 44.50 22.03 51.72
CA GLU A 618 44.42 21.11 52.86
C GLU A 618 45.71 21.14 53.69
N GLN A 619 46.88 21.14 53.05
CA GLN A 619 48.16 21.25 53.74
C GLN A 619 48.30 22.58 54.48
N ALA A 620 47.87 23.69 53.87
CA ALA A 620 47.91 25.01 54.50
C ALA A 620 46.98 25.10 55.72
N GLU A 621 45.78 24.53 55.65
CA GLU A 621 44.84 24.49 56.76
C GLU A 621 45.35 23.62 57.92
N ALA A 622 45.92 22.45 57.62
CA ALA A 622 46.53 21.59 58.64
C ALA A 622 47.70 22.29 59.36
N LEU A 623 48.53 23.03 58.63
CA LEU A 623 49.63 23.81 59.21
C LEU A 623 49.12 24.94 60.11
N ARG A 624 48.06 25.65 59.70
CA ARG A 624 47.44 26.71 60.53
C ARG A 624 46.85 26.16 61.82
N ALA A 625 46.14 25.03 61.76
CA ALA A 625 45.61 24.38 62.97
C ALA A 625 46.74 23.99 63.94
N ARG A 626 47.85 23.46 63.41
CA ARG A 626 49.02 23.12 64.22
C ARG A 626 49.65 24.36 64.87
N GLN A 627 49.80 25.46 64.14
CA GLN A 627 50.32 26.73 64.68
C GLN A 627 49.44 27.23 65.84
N HIS A 628 48.12 27.24 65.66
CA HIS A 628 47.18 27.66 66.69
C HIS A 628 47.32 26.87 68.00
N ILE A 629 47.51 25.54 67.92
CA ILE A 629 47.70 24.70 69.12
C ILE A 629 49.01 25.05 69.84
N TYR A 630 50.08 25.36 69.10
CA TYR A 630 51.35 25.78 69.71
C TYR A 630 51.26 27.16 70.36
N ASP A 631 50.54 28.11 69.76
CA ASP A 631 50.35 29.44 70.33
C ASP A 631 49.55 29.39 71.66
N ASP A 632 48.51 28.55 71.71
CA ASP A 632 47.74 28.27 72.92
C ASP A 632 48.61 27.64 74.03
N LEU A 633 49.52 26.74 73.65
CA LEU A 633 50.48 26.13 74.57
C LEU A 633 51.43 27.18 75.15
N GLU A 634 52.02 28.01 74.30
CA GLU A 634 52.96 29.04 74.73
C GLU A 634 52.29 30.00 75.71
N THR A 635 51.08 30.47 75.41
CA THR A 635 50.34 31.38 76.30
C THR A 635 50.04 30.76 77.68
N ALA A 636 49.67 29.48 77.74
CA ALA A 636 49.31 28.81 79.00
C ALA A 636 50.49 28.64 79.98
N ILE A 637 51.72 28.44 79.49
CA ILE A 637 52.91 28.20 80.34
C ILE A 637 53.85 29.42 80.42
N ARG A 638 53.61 30.49 79.63
CA ARG A 638 54.49 31.67 79.51
C ARG A 638 54.89 32.26 80.85
N ARG A 639 53.94 32.43 81.77
CA ARG A 639 54.18 33.06 83.08
C ARG A 639 55.20 32.28 83.90
N GLU A 640 55.03 30.96 84.00
CA GLU A 640 55.91 30.11 84.83
C GLU A 640 57.25 29.83 84.14
N LEU A 641 57.29 29.73 82.81
CA LEU A 641 58.55 29.71 82.06
C LEU A 641 59.35 31.01 82.26
N THR A 642 58.69 32.16 82.28
CA THR A 642 59.35 33.45 82.54
C THR A 642 59.90 33.50 83.97
N ARG A 643 59.16 32.95 84.94
CA ARG A 643 59.61 32.82 86.34
C ARG A 643 60.81 31.87 86.47
N ALA A 644 60.80 30.72 85.80
CA ALA A 644 61.92 29.78 85.75
C ALA A 644 63.16 30.41 85.08
N ALA A 645 62.98 31.12 83.96
CA ALA A 645 64.04 31.85 83.27
C ALA A 645 64.65 32.95 84.15
N ALA A 646 63.83 33.69 84.91
CA ALA A 646 64.31 34.70 85.84
C ALA A 646 65.14 34.11 86.99
N ILE A 647 64.77 32.92 87.50
CA ILE A 647 65.56 32.19 88.51
C ILE A 647 66.90 31.72 87.89
N LEU A 648 66.87 31.12 86.70
CA LEU A 648 68.08 30.72 85.97
C LEU A 648 69.01 31.91 85.68
N GLN A 649 68.45 33.07 85.35
CA GLN A 649 69.23 34.28 85.09
C GLN A 649 69.86 34.85 86.38
N LYS A 650 69.17 34.77 87.53
CA LYS A 650 69.72 35.13 88.84
C LYS A 650 70.83 34.17 89.31
N LEU A 651 70.82 32.93 88.83
CA LEU A 651 71.80 31.88 89.16
C LEU A 651 73.03 31.84 88.23
N ARG A 652 73.09 32.64 87.15
CA ARG A 652 74.26 32.71 86.26
C ARG A 652 75.51 33.14 87.02
N GLY A 653 76.35 32.17 87.41
CA GLY A 653 77.64 32.38 88.06
C GLY A 653 77.68 32.21 89.59
N LYS A 654 76.61 31.70 90.23
CA LYS A 654 76.57 31.35 91.66
C LYS A 654 76.20 29.88 91.85
N SER A 655 76.64 29.24 92.93
CA SER A 655 76.21 27.88 93.29
C SER A 655 74.71 27.86 93.53
N LEU A 656 74.04 26.79 93.09
CA LEU A 656 72.61 26.59 93.33
C LEU A 656 72.37 26.56 94.85
N ASP A 657 71.48 27.44 95.33
CA ASP A 657 70.90 27.32 96.66
C ASP A 657 69.76 26.29 96.60
N ASP A 658 69.62 25.45 97.63
CA ASP A 658 68.64 24.37 97.66
C ASP A 658 67.21 24.90 97.45
N ALA A 659 66.88 26.07 98.01
CA ALA A 659 65.59 26.73 97.82
C ALA A 659 65.31 27.11 96.34
N SER A 660 66.33 27.56 95.61
CA SER A 660 66.19 27.92 94.18
C SER A 660 66.12 26.67 93.30
N ALA A 661 66.79 25.58 93.69
CA ALA A 661 66.74 24.28 93.04
C ALA A 661 65.35 23.65 93.14
N THR A 662 64.77 23.66 94.34
CA THR A 662 63.41 23.16 94.61
C THR A 662 62.37 23.95 93.81
N MET A 663 62.44 25.28 93.83
CA MET A 663 61.50 26.12 93.06
C MET A 663 61.64 25.88 91.55
N LEU A 664 62.86 25.74 91.02
CA LEU A 664 63.07 25.46 89.59
C LEU A 664 62.52 24.07 89.19
N CYS A 665 62.72 23.05 90.04
CA CYS A 665 62.19 21.70 89.83
C CYS A 665 60.66 21.71 89.76
N LEU A 666 60.02 22.43 90.70
CA LEU A 666 58.57 22.60 90.78
C LEU A 666 58.01 23.30 89.52
N LEU A 667 58.64 24.39 89.07
CA LEU A 667 58.22 25.14 87.87
C LEU A 667 58.33 24.29 86.58
N LEU A 668 59.40 23.50 86.44
CA LEU A 668 59.59 22.63 85.28
C LEU A 668 58.60 21.45 85.29
N CYS A 669 58.34 20.87 86.46
CA CYS A 669 57.31 19.83 86.62
C CYS A 669 55.92 20.36 86.23
N TYR A 670 55.57 21.55 86.73
CA TYR A 670 54.34 22.25 86.36
C TYR A 670 54.23 22.48 84.85
N CYS A 671 55.24 23.06 84.21
CA CYS A 671 55.21 23.33 82.76
C CYS A 671 55.03 22.04 81.95
N LYS A 672 55.73 20.97 82.34
CA LYS A 672 55.64 19.65 81.67
C LYS A 672 54.24 19.07 81.76
N ARG A 673 53.63 19.03 82.95
CA ARG A 673 52.32 18.42 83.15
C ARG A 673 51.18 19.31 82.67
N ARG A 674 51.31 20.63 82.79
CA ARG A 674 50.34 21.59 82.21
C ARG A 674 50.28 21.49 80.68
N SER A 675 51.43 21.28 80.02
CA SER A 675 51.49 21.04 78.57
C SER A 675 50.71 19.79 78.17
N ASN A 676 50.88 18.70 78.91
CA ASN A 676 50.17 17.45 78.63
C ASN A 676 48.66 17.58 78.84
N LEU A 677 48.25 18.23 79.93
CA LEU A 677 46.84 18.53 80.20
C LEU A 677 46.21 19.38 79.08
N LEU A 678 46.92 20.37 78.53
CA LEU A 678 46.41 21.19 77.42
C LEU A 678 46.21 20.36 76.14
N PHE A 679 47.12 19.43 75.81
CA PHE A 679 46.93 18.55 74.66
C PHE A 679 45.71 17.64 74.83
N GLN A 680 45.48 17.13 76.04
CA GLN A 680 44.30 16.32 76.35
C GLN A 680 43.01 17.16 76.33
N GLN A 681 43.06 18.44 76.77
CA GLN A 681 41.95 19.40 76.60
C GLN A 681 41.59 19.60 75.13
N LYS A 682 42.58 19.83 74.25
CA LYS A 682 42.37 20.04 72.81
C LYS A 682 41.91 18.77 72.06
N GLN A 683 42.25 17.59 72.58
CA GLN A 683 41.76 16.30 72.06
C GLN A 683 40.37 15.92 72.61
N ALA A 684 39.80 16.71 73.55
CA ALA A 684 38.57 16.38 74.27
C ALA A 684 38.58 14.98 74.92
N ALA A 685 39.76 14.50 75.29
CA ALA A 685 39.94 13.18 75.89
C ALA A 685 39.58 13.23 77.39
N ALA A 686 38.90 12.20 77.88
CA ALA A 686 38.58 12.07 79.30
C ALA A 686 39.87 11.84 80.11
N PHE A 687 40.05 12.55 81.23
CA PHE A 687 41.28 12.49 82.04
C PHE A 687 41.06 11.67 83.30
N SER A 688 41.90 10.68 83.57
CA SER A 688 41.67 9.80 84.73
C SER A 688 42.08 10.46 86.05
N MET A 689 41.31 10.21 87.13
CA MET A 689 41.68 10.69 88.47
C MET A 689 42.99 10.07 88.97
N ARG A 690 43.35 8.86 88.50
CA ARG A 690 44.65 8.25 88.83
C ARG A 690 45.82 9.04 88.24
N GLU A 691 45.69 9.52 87.01
CA GLU A 691 46.70 10.37 86.37
C GLU A 691 46.79 11.74 87.05
N LEU A 692 45.66 12.33 87.44
CA LEU A 692 45.67 13.58 88.21
C LEU A 692 46.40 13.40 89.55
N ALA A 693 46.08 12.33 90.29
CA ALA A 693 46.75 12.01 91.55
C ALA A 693 48.27 11.87 91.36
N ALA A 694 48.70 11.15 90.33
CA ALA A 694 50.13 11.03 89.99
C ALA A 694 50.78 12.38 89.68
N TYR A 695 50.10 13.28 88.97
CA TYR A 695 50.66 14.61 88.68
C TYR A 695 50.79 15.48 89.94
N LEU A 696 49.84 15.35 90.87
CA LEU A 696 49.87 16.07 92.15
C LEU A 696 50.92 15.49 93.10
N ASP A 697 51.08 14.17 93.13
CA ASP A 697 52.16 13.49 93.86
C ASP A 697 53.53 13.92 93.32
N GLU A 698 53.69 14.03 92.00
CA GLU A 698 54.93 14.53 91.39
C GLU A 698 55.25 15.98 91.80
N LEU A 699 54.24 16.85 91.95
CA LEU A 699 54.45 18.20 92.50
C LEU A 699 54.94 18.14 93.96
N GLY A 700 54.39 17.23 94.77
CA GLY A 700 54.81 17.00 96.15
C GLY A 700 56.24 16.48 96.27
N GLN A 701 56.63 15.52 95.44
CA GLN A 701 58.00 14.98 95.39
C GLN A 701 59.04 16.04 95.04
N CYS A 702 58.68 17.03 94.22
CA CYS A 702 59.58 18.12 93.85
C CYS A 702 59.98 18.99 95.06
N VAL A 703 59.18 19.02 96.13
CA VAL A 703 59.37 19.89 97.29
C VAL A 703 59.80 19.17 98.56
N GLU A 704 59.84 17.84 98.57
CA GLU A 704 60.17 17.02 99.74
C GLU A 704 61.52 17.37 100.40
N HIS A 705 62.50 17.80 99.60
CA HIS A 705 63.85 18.16 100.06
C HIS A 705 63.94 19.56 100.71
N SER A 706 62.86 20.36 100.65
CA SER A 706 62.83 21.74 101.17
C SER A 706 62.28 21.87 102.59
N GLY A 707 61.91 20.74 103.21
CA GLY A 707 61.27 20.70 104.54
C GLY A 707 59.74 20.75 104.50
N LEU A 708 59.14 20.99 103.33
CA LEU A 708 57.69 20.91 103.10
C LEU A 708 57.30 19.49 102.68
N THR A 709 56.54 18.80 103.52
CA THR A 709 55.96 17.48 103.20
C THR A 709 54.55 17.66 102.64
N VAL A 710 54.35 17.32 101.36
CA VAL A 710 53.03 17.35 100.72
C VAL A 710 52.47 15.93 100.64
N ALA A 711 51.38 15.67 101.34
CA ALA A 711 50.70 14.37 101.29
C ALA A 711 49.41 14.49 100.47
N VAL A 712 49.33 13.79 99.34
CA VAL A 712 48.14 13.74 98.50
C VAL A 712 47.40 12.43 98.73
N ARG A 713 46.11 12.52 99.08
CA ARG A 713 45.20 11.39 99.13
C ARG A 713 44.11 11.60 98.09
N ALA A 714 44.07 10.74 97.09
CA ALA A 714 43.01 10.73 96.09
C ALA A 714 42.21 9.43 96.18
N ILE A 715 40.88 9.54 96.28
CA ILE A 715 39.99 8.38 96.17
C ILE A 715 39.81 8.07 94.67
N PRO A 716 40.09 6.85 94.19
CA PRO A 716 39.90 6.53 92.78
C PRO A 716 38.42 6.65 92.40
N SER A 717 38.08 7.60 91.52
CA SER A 717 36.76 7.77 90.91
C SER A 717 36.86 7.80 89.39
N ALA A 718 35.70 7.88 88.72
CA ALA A 718 35.56 7.94 87.26
C ALA A 718 36.29 9.11 86.58
N ASP A 719 36.36 9.06 85.25
CA ASP A 719 37.06 10.04 84.41
C ASP A 719 36.55 11.47 84.62
N LEU A 720 37.49 12.42 84.59
CA LEU A 720 37.30 13.83 84.83
C LEU A 720 37.38 14.62 83.52
N PRO A 721 36.61 15.71 83.39
CA PRO A 721 36.85 16.69 82.34
C PRO A 721 38.29 17.23 82.48
N PRO A 722 39.07 17.29 81.39
CA PRO A 722 40.45 17.75 81.43
C PRO A 722 40.56 19.22 81.87
N ASP A 723 39.50 20.01 81.72
CA ASP A 723 39.39 21.36 82.29
C ASP A 723 39.34 21.36 83.81
N ALA A 724 38.58 20.45 84.42
CA ALA A 724 38.52 20.31 85.88
C ALA A 724 39.88 19.87 86.44
N ALA A 725 40.52 18.89 85.80
CA ALA A 725 41.83 18.39 86.21
C ALA A 725 42.91 19.48 86.17
N ALA A 726 42.94 20.32 85.12
CA ALA A 726 43.86 21.43 85.03
C ALA A 726 43.68 22.48 86.14
N ARG A 727 42.42 22.80 86.50
CA ARG A 727 42.12 23.77 87.58
C ARG A 727 42.61 23.28 88.94
N PHE A 728 42.39 22.01 89.27
CA PHE A 728 42.87 21.43 90.52
C PHE A 728 44.40 21.27 90.55
N TYR A 729 45.01 20.94 89.41
CA TYR A 729 46.47 20.92 89.29
C TYR A 729 47.10 22.29 89.53
N GLU A 730 46.51 23.33 88.95
CA GLU A 730 46.96 24.72 89.13
C GLU A 730 46.76 25.21 90.57
N PHE A 731 45.65 24.82 91.20
CA PHE A 731 45.34 25.17 92.59
C PHE A 731 46.34 24.57 93.59
N LEU A 732 46.66 23.28 93.49
CA LEU A 732 47.68 22.67 94.35
C LEU A 732 49.08 23.26 94.09
N PHE A 733 49.47 23.42 92.82
CA PHE A 733 50.78 23.99 92.47
C PHE A 733 51.00 25.36 93.11
N GLN A 734 50.00 26.25 93.00
CA GLN A 734 50.10 27.59 93.60
C GLN A 734 50.05 27.55 95.14
N GLY A 735 49.29 26.62 95.73
CA GLY A 735 49.31 26.36 97.17
C GLY A 735 50.68 25.89 97.68
N ILE A 736 51.36 25.03 96.92
CA ILE A 736 52.73 24.60 97.21
C ILE A 736 53.71 25.77 97.07
N CYS A 737 53.60 26.60 96.03
CA CYS A 737 54.43 27.80 95.90
C CYS A 737 54.27 28.74 97.09
N HIS A 738 53.05 28.94 97.57
CA HIS A 738 52.78 29.78 98.73
C HIS A 738 53.38 29.19 100.02
N GLY A 739 53.24 27.88 100.23
CA GLY A 739 53.81 27.17 101.37
C GLY A 739 55.34 27.22 101.41
N LEU A 740 56.01 27.16 100.25
CA LEU A 740 57.46 27.35 100.15
C LEU A 740 57.89 28.77 100.53
N GLU A 741 57.12 29.80 100.13
CA GLU A 741 57.39 31.19 100.47
C GLU A 741 57.24 31.47 101.98
N HIS A 742 56.34 30.73 102.65
CA HIS A 742 56.01 30.90 104.08
C HIS A 742 56.64 29.83 104.99
N LYS A 743 57.47 28.92 104.43
CA LYS A 743 58.20 27.86 105.14
C LYS A 743 57.32 26.92 105.97
N TRP A 744 56.19 26.50 105.41
CA TRP A 744 55.35 25.46 106.03
C TRP A 744 56.08 24.12 106.06
N ALA A 745 55.86 23.32 107.13
CA ALA A 745 56.41 21.97 107.22
C ALA A 745 55.47 20.90 106.61
N VAL A 746 54.15 21.10 106.62
CA VAL A 746 53.17 20.13 106.09
C VAL A 746 52.04 20.80 105.29
N LEU A 747 51.70 20.19 104.14
CA LEU A 747 50.49 20.48 103.38
C LEU A 747 49.78 19.17 103.01
N ILE A 748 48.55 18.98 103.48
CA ILE A 748 47.78 17.75 103.18
C ILE A 748 46.69 18.09 102.17
N CYS A 749 46.69 17.37 101.04
CA CYS A 749 45.70 17.50 99.99
C CYS A 749 44.84 16.23 99.94
N ASN A 750 43.53 16.36 100.10
CA ASN A 750 42.57 15.27 99.93
C ASN A 750 41.61 15.58 98.79
N ILE A 751 41.51 14.67 97.83
CA ILE A 751 40.62 14.80 96.67
C ILE A 751 39.57 13.72 96.74
N SER A 752 38.31 14.15 96.70
CA SER A 752 37.15 13.28 96.77
C SER A 752 36.05 13.77 95.84
N VAL A 753 35.29 12.83 95.28
CA VAL A 753 34.05 13.15 94.56
C VAL A 753 32.89 12.95 95.53
N LEU A 754 32.12 14.02 95.75
CA LEU A 754 30.90 13.96 96.55
C LEU A 754 29.73 13.37 95.73
N PRO A 755 28.71 12.77 96.38
CA PRO A 755 27.56 12.13 95.71
C PRO A 755 26.79 13.03 94.73
N GLU A 756 26.89 14.35 94.86
CA GLU A 756 26.28 15.35 93.96
C GLU A 756 27.06 15.57 92.64
N ASN A 757 27.95 14.65 92.26
CA ASN A 757 28.84 14.78 91.10
C ASN A 757 29.71 16.05 91.20
N ARG A 758 30.20 16.34 92.41
CA ARG A 758 31.08 17.47 92.69
C ARG A 758 32.47 16.97 93.02
N LEU A 759 33.46 17.41 92.24
CA LEU A 759 34.86 17.16 92.55
C LEU A 759 35.30 18.17 93.59
N VAL A 760 35.89 17.68 94.69
CA VAL A 760 36.27 18.49 95.84
C VAL A 760 37.73 18.21 96.20
N MET A 761 38.55 19.26 96.23
CA MET A 761 39.92 19.23 96.76
C MET A 761 39.93 19.98 98.10
N ARG A 762 40.34 19.28 99.15
CA ARG A 762 40.54 19.82 100.50
C ARG A 762 42.03 19.96 100.78
N LEU A 763 42.48 21.17 101.05
CA LEU A 763 43.84 21.50 101.46
C LEU A 763 43.85 21.83 102.93
N LEU A 764 44.69 21.16 103.71
CA LEU A 764 44.97 21.47 105.10
C LEU A 764 46.36 22.08 105.19
N SER A 765 46.47 23.32 105.66
CA SER A 765 47.72 24.08 105.82
C SER A 765 48.06 24.35 107.29
N GLU A 766 49.31 24.69 107.58
CA GLU A 766 49.76 25.05 108.94
C GLU A 766 49.33 26.45 109.37
N GLU A 767 49.24 27.40 108.43
CA GLU A 767 48.79 28.77 108.68
C GLU A 767 47.56 29.09 107.80
N PRO A 768 46.69 30.02 108.23
CA PRO A 768 45.60 30.50 107.39
C PRO A 768 46.15 31.29 106.18
N PHE A 769 45.74 30.91 104.97
CA PHE A 769 46.12 31.54 103.69
C PHE A 769 44.92 32.17 102.95
N ASP A 770 43.90 32.63 103.68
CA ASP A 770 42.62 33.16 103.17
C ASP A 770 42.78 34.15 101.99
N ALA A 771 43.75 35.07 102.06
CA ALA A 771 44.02 36.05 101.02
C ALA A 771 44.44 35.44 99.66
N PHE A 772 45.08 34.28 99.66
CA PHE A 772 45.42 33.53 98.45
C PHE A 772 44.21 32.74 97.93
N ALA A 773 43.45 32.10 98.83
CA ALA A 773 42.25 31.33 98.47
C ALA A 773 41.18 32.22 97.80
N GLU A 774 40.92 33.42 98.33
CA GLU A 774 39.97 34.39 97.74
C GLU A 774 40.45 34.91 96.37
N ARG A 775 41.76 35.13 96.20
CA ARG A 775 42.36 35.57 94.93
C ARG A 775 42.28 34.48 93.84
N PHE A 776 42.28 33.21 94.25
CA PHE A 776 42.10 32.06 93.35
C PHE A 776 40.62 31.74 93.06
N ALA A 777 39.70 32.16 93.92
CA ALA A 777 38.26 31.92 93.78
C ALA A 777 37.59 32.71 92.65
N SER A 778 38.01 33.95 92.42
CA SER A 778 37.39 34.88 91.45
C SER A 778 37.48 34.45 89.96
N PRO A 779 38.58 33.87 89.45
CA PRO A 779 38.73 33.62 88.00
C PRO A 779 38.28 32.24 87.50
N TRP A 780 37.97 31.27 88.39
CA TRP A 780 37.98 29.84 88.02
C TRP A 780 36.68 29.06 88.29
N ASP A 781 35.56 29.74 88.60
CA ASP A 781 34.24 29.14 88.89
C ASP A 781 34.26 27.99 89.91
N MET A 782 35.22 27.99 90.82
CA MET A 782 35.31 27.02 91.93
C MET A 782 34.62 27.61 93.16
N ARG A 783 33.81 26.80 93.85
CA ARG A 783 33.23 27.18 95.14
C ARG A 783 34.25 26.91 96.24
N PHE A 784 34.59 27.95 96.98
CA PHE A 784 35.53 27.89 98.09
C PHE A 784 34.80 27.98 99.42
N SER A 785 35.15 27.11 100.36
CA SER A 785 34.76 27.22 101.77
C SER A 785 35.97 26.89 102.64
N HIS A 786 36.15 27.61 103.75
CA HIS A 786 37.25 27.36 104.68
C HIS A 786 36.74 27.28 106.12
N ASP A 787 37.39 26.45 106.92
CA ASP A 787 37.18 26.33 108.38
C ASP A 787 38.54 26.30 109.07
N GLY A 788 39.02 27.48 109.46
CA GLY A 788 40.34 27.71 110.07
C GLY A 788 41.51 27.33 109.15
N PHE A 789 41.98 26.08 109.27
CA PHE A 789 43.14 25.53 108.58
C PHE A 789 42.77 24.64 107.39
N LEU A 790 41.48 24.35 107.19
CA LEU A 790 40.96 23.51 106.11
C LEU A 790 40.32 24.37 105.02
N TYR A 791 40.81 24.24 103.79
CA TYR A 791 40.33 24.92 102.59
C TYR A 791 39.74 23.92 101.62
N GLU A 792 38.48 24.09 101.28
CA GLU A 792 37.76 23.24 100.35
C GLU A 792 37.49 24.00 99.04
N ALA A 793 38.03 23.49 97.94
CA ALA A 793 37.72 23.92 96.58
C ALA A 793 36.83 22.87 95.92
N SER A 794 35.63 23.26 95.49
CA SER A 794 34.67 22.36 94.84
C SER A 794 34.25 22.85 93.45
N LEU A 795 34.14 21.91 92.51
CA LEU A 795 33.70 22.15 91.14
C LEU A 795 32.57 21.18 90.79
N ALA A 796 31.47 21.69 90.24
CA ALA A 796 30.37 20.85 89.76
C ALA A 796 30.75 20.19 88.43
N LEU A 797 30.68 18.85 88.38
CA LEU A 797 30.80 18.10 87.13
C LEU A 797 29.42 18.12 86.46
N GLY A 798 29.18 19.11 85.61
CA GLY A 798 27.91 19.27 84.90
C GLY A 798 27.50 17.99 84.16
N ARG A 799 26.25 17.56 84.37
CA ARG A 799 25.55 16.63 83.46
C ARG A 799 24.74 17.47 82.47
N GLU A 800 24.84 17.06 81.19
CA GLU A 800 23.96 17.40 80.05
C GLU A 800 24.18 18.81 79.45
N GLU A 801 24.33 19.01 78.13
CA GLU A 801 23.89 18.23 76.97
C GLU A 801 24.99 18.16 75.87
N LEU A 802 25.46 16.94 75.56
CA LEU A 802 26.05 16.58 74.28
C LEU A 802 24.95 15.88 73.47
N HIS A 803 24.09 16.65 72.81
CA HIS A 803 23.17 16.15 71.80
C HIS A 803 23.50 16.77 70.43
N HIS A 804 24.00 15.91 69.53
CA HIS A 804 23.90 15.92 68.05
C HIS A 804 24.53 17.14 67.32
N VAL A 805 25.60 17.03 66.50
CA VAL A 805 25.84 16.17 65.29
C VAL A 805 24.65 16.09 64.35
#